data_AF-A0A814CYP9-F1
#
_entry.id   AF-A0A814CYP9-F1
#
_cell.length_a   1.000
_cell.length_b   1.000
_cell.length_c   1.000
_cell.angle_alpha   90.00
_cell.angle_beta   90.00
_cell.angle_gamma   90.00
#
_symmetry.space_group_name_H-M   'P 1'
#
loop_
_entity.id
_entity.type
_entity.pdbx_description
1 polymer ?
#
loop_
_entity_poly.entity_id
_entity_poly.type
_entity_poly.pdbx_seq_one_letter_code
_entity_poly.pdbx_strand_id
1 'polypeptide(L)'
;MITINHPTREQFELLPKNAKCLCSRISFSYGKFTSLQASFHQVCSSDFVTDQWLKAISSGVDSTYFYFTDFRTYGSAQFQALAAFCRLSKANIDQSITYFYQSTLLSPQVLSENVFQSQIRESINQFQITAPNTFKSQLRLINEITIHNLLMSGLPTNFFYYQHYSYSSGIGYWLYSLGYTQSDGSECFCRTDFCGKIPSRIVDIFGASDSTVLGNIQWSILGMSAGCLPVTSMLVSTLECFYIQTCVDKLISYFLTIESFTTMIYNNQSLYNQNSTIESIVDNLMVEDWMINISYDKYYSECAPSSCTYINVFRHDFHHPSTDRQIRFQRYGTRLYIFLLFSSLAVLINYSFLKSSIQSKTILHPTSSQFIQLQQNYPQTLSCPCTTVSMNYSTFAAIRPHYHQLCSSDLISDKWIEYILPSLSDIPYYVNDYRVTGYSQFQLLSMFCQQAQQAIEDALHVFLQTTFISSQVLTQQSFRVQINSVIETWKLTTVNTFIRTIELFRATMQGNQLASDVANIKLTTNSISGKLTWYARIYSNCLCALSATCHQTIGIYDYNSFSETFTIRCSIPNFFIGCNPTEALLLSSLECFYNLSCMLEIDHYINSSESFNFSALNPDLNPPNETVESIVNRLMVDTWSSNISFPSYYNQCAPLSCTFQYEDRDNLFLIITSIIGIFGGLSLGLKLVIIIILQFIDKILTNGIANLNLLRSIKSIFSCTTEHQLIHRLHFILVVVTLSIIYIFSAFSSRSITIEIEKPSLSTFTDLETRFDDSLQCSCSQISIKYESFLNVTSRFHSICSSDFVSNHWIKYLYGGIPPIDLYSPNDFMYSAEAQFQILASFCQLSQKIVADALIQLGVSDFINTQLLTSSSLNDRIQTKINEFQLTMPQLFVASLSLIRETTGANMLMSILSTNWIFAVSRNTAGTGMMHNIPLKFEGCSCALSSKCVSSSRGMLSGCYPLESILQSTLTCLSDQTCIDPTKTFKALNSSSSISSRFPLNTTIESIVNELMVEELLSNTSYEAYYKECAPLSCTYSYVDNRHVIDGITFLISLYGGLVIIYRILAILIVKQYLCMTKRVTPTETD
;
A
#
# COMPACT_ATOMS: atom_id res chain seq x y z
N MET A 1 40.32 7.32 -9.22
CA MET A 1 38.87 7.57 -9.30
C MET A 1 38.69 8.91 -9.99
N ILE A 2 37.68 9.05 -10.85
CA ILE A 2 37.32 10.31 -11.53
C ILE A 2 35.94 10.69 -11.02
N THR A 3 35.75 11.96 -10.67
CA THR A 3 34.49 12.52 -10.19
C THR A 3 34.00 13.59 -11.15
N ILE A 4 32.71 13.57 -11.50
CA ILE A 4 32.02 14.64 -12.24
C ILE A 4 30.93 15.19 -11.33
N ASN A 5 30.93 16.50 -11.09
CA ASN A 5 29.91 17.19 -10.28
C ASN A 5 28.82 17.73 -11.21
N HIS A 6 27.56 17.64 -10.80
CA HIS A 6 26.36 18.06 -11.56
C HIS A 6 26.37 17.70 -13.07
N PRO A 7 26.54 16.41 -13.43
CA PRO A 7 26.56 15.99 -14.82
C PRO A 7 25.21 16.20 -15.51
N THR A 8 25.25 16.60 -16.78
CA THR A 8 24.06 16.63 -17.64
C THR A 8 23.65 15.21 -18.06
N ARG A 9 22.41 15.04 -18.53
CA ARG A 9 21.90 13.75 -19.07
C ARG A 9 22.88 13.12 -20.08
N GLU A 10 23.30 13.91 -21.06
CA GLU A 10 24.24 13.49 -22.11
C GLU A 10 25.60 13.04 -21.54
N GLN A 11 26.08 13.70 -20.49
CA GLN A 11 27.32 13.31 -19.80
C GLN A 11 27.15 12.01 -19.01
N PHE A 12 25.98 11.79 -18.39
CA PHE A 12 25.67 10.56 -17.67
C PHE A 12 25.54 9.34 -18.59
N GLU A 13 24.91 9.50 -19.76
CA GLU A 13 24.79 8.42 -20.76
C GLU A 13 26.15 7.99 -21.36
N LEU A 14 27.15 8.87 -21.31
CA LEU A 14 28.53 8.60 -21.72
C LEU A 14 29.42 7.99 -20.60
N LEU A 15 28.91 7.82 -19.37
CA LEU A 15 29.68 7.21 -18.28
C LEU A 15 29.79 5.68 -18.43
N PRO A 16 30.91 5.07 -18.01
CA PRO A 16 31.02 3.62 -17.94
C PRO A 16 30.05 3.03 -16.90
N LYS A 17 29.53 1.82 -17.15
CA LYS A 17 28.50 1.14 -16.34
C LYS A 17 28.84 0.91 -14.85
N ASN A 18 30.05 1.23 -14.40
CA ASN A 18 30.47 1.18 -13.00
C ASN A 18 30.41 2.55 -12.29
N ALA A 19 29.92 3.61 -12.96
CA ALA A 19 29.78 4.92 -12.36
C ALA A 19 28.66 4.96 -11.31
N LYS A 20 28.99 5.39 -10.09
CA LYS A 20 28.00 5.63 -9.02
C LYS A 20 27.67 7.11 -8.98
N CYS A 21 26.40 7.44 -9.23
CA CYS A 21 25.89 8.80 -9.32
C CYS A 21 24.85 9.06 -8.25
N LEU A 22 25.16 9.91 -7.27
CA LEU A 22 24.26 10.24 -6.16
C LEU A 22 23.23 11.28 -6.61
N CYS A 23 21.96 11.07 -6.28
CA CYS A 23 20.92 12.10 -6.44
C CYS A 23 21.03 13.16 -5.32
N SER A 24 20.59 14.39 -5.59
CA SER A 24 20.48 15.45 -4.58
C SER A 24 19.41 15.20 -3.51
N ARG A 25 18.49 14.27 -3.78
CA ARG A 25 17.41 13.79 -2.90
C ARG A 25 17.27 12.28 -3.04
N ILE A 26 16.73 11.60 -2.04
CA ILE A 26 16.59 10.13 -2.04
C ILE A 26 15.16 9.69 -2.43
N SER A 27 14.20 10.61 -2.45
CA SER A 27 12.76 10.33 -2.59
C SER A 27 12.12 11.22 -3.66
N PHE A 28 11.32 10.61 -4.56
CA PHE A 28 10.66 11.29 -5.68
C PHE A 28 9.21 10.82 -5.82
N SER A 29 8.23 11.73 -5.76
CA SER A 29 6.81 11.36 -5.93
C SER A 29 6.51 10.99 -7.40
N TYR A 30 5.75 9.91 -7.63
CA TYR A 30 5.50 9.41 -9.00
C TYR A 30 4.80 10.44 -9.89
N GLY A 31 3.93 11.30 -9.32
CA GLY A 31 3.20 12.32 -10.06
C GLY A 31 4.08 13.39 -10.73
N LYS A 32 5.37 13.46 -10.40
CA LYS A 32 6.31 14.36 -11.07
C LYS A 32 6.76 13.89 -12.45
N PHE A 33 6.83 12.58 -12.66
CA PHE A 33 7.41 11.97 -13.88
C PHE A 33 6.49 10.94 -14.55
N THR A 34 5.35 10.60 -13.94
CA THR A 34 4.28 9.79 -14.54
C THR A 34 3.04 10.62 -14.83
N SER A 35 2.18 10.10 -15.72
CA SER A 35 0.79 10.51 -15.88
C SER A 35 -0.02 9.27 -16.22
N LEU A 36 -1.16 9.12 -15.55
CA LEU A 36 -2.13 8.04 -15.66
C LEU A 36 -3.52 8.63 -15.91
N GLN A 37 -4.26 8.04 -16.84
CA GLN A 37 -5.68 8.35 -17.03
C GLN A 37 -6.42 7.08 -17.47
N ALA A 38 -7.44 6.69 -16.71
CA ALA A 38 -8.34 5.61 -17.10
C ALA A 38 -9.40 6.12 -18.10
N SER A 39 -9.80 5.23 -19.01
CA SER A 39 -11.02 5.35 -19.80
C SER A 39 -12.05 4.34 -19.31
N PHE A 40 -13.32 4.75 -19.22
CA PHE A 40 -14.38 3.92 -18.62
C PHE A 40 -15.35 3.42 -19.70
N HIS A 41 -15.92 2.23 -19.49
CA HIS A 41 -16.91 1.60 -20.36
C HIS A 41 -18.06 2.56 -20.68
N GLN A 42 -18.53 2.58 -21.94
CA GLN A 42 -19.45 3.60 -22.47
C GLN A 42 -20.71 3.79 -21.62
N VAL A 43 -21.17 2.74 -20.93
CA VAL A 43 -22.32 2.83 -20.02
C VAL A 43 -22.17 3.96 -18.99
N CYS A 44 -20.96 4.22 -18.50
CA CYS A 44 -20.65 5.27 -17.53
C CYS A 44 -20.58 6.69 -18.12
N SER A 45 -20.91 6.87 -19.40
CA SER A 45 -21.16 8.15 -20.08
C SER A 45 -22.45 8.11 -20.93
N SER A 46 -23.27 7.07 -20.79
CA SER A 46 -24.52 6.88 -21.52
C SER A 46 -25.72 7.51 -20.82
N ASP A 47 -26.83 7.67 -21.55
CA ASP A 47 -28.11 8.14 -21.00
C ASP A 47 -28.59 7.28 -19.81
N PHE A 48 -28.28 5.98 -19.80
CA PHE A 48 -28.80 5.00 -18.85
C PHE A 48 -28.31 5.18 -17.40
N VAL A 49 -27.28 5.99 -17.16
CA VAL A 49 -26.80 6.34 -15.80
C VAL A 49 -27.19 7.77 -15.38
N THR A 50 -28.08 8.43 -16.12
CA THR A 50 -28.52 9.80 -15.84
C THR A 50 -29.76 9.85 -14.94
N ASP A 51 -29.85 10.91 -14.13
CA ASP A 51 -31.05 11.32 -13.41
C ASP A 51 -32.31 11.37 -14.30
N GLN A 52 -32.15 11.68 -15.59
CA GLN A 52 -33.25 11.77 -16.55
C GLN A 52 -33.81 10.38 -16.85
N TRP A 53 -32.95 9.42 -17.23
CA TRP A 53 -33.33 8.02 -17.42
C TRP A 53 -34.00 7.44 -16.17
N LEU A 54 -33.39 7.65 -14.99
CA LEU A 54 -33.93 7.17 -13.71
C LEU A 54 -35.34 7.71 -13.42
N LYS A 55 -35.60 8.99 -13.72
CA LYS A 55 -36.94 9.59 -13.60
C LYS A 55 -37.91 9.00 -14.64
N ALA A 56 -37.48 8.80 -15.88
CA ALA A 56 -38.30 8.22 -16.94
C ALA A 56 -38.75 6.78 -16.60
N ILE A 57 -37.84 5.88 -16.22
CA ILE A 57 -38.19 4.50 -15.83
C ILE A 57 -38.78 4.37 -14.41
N SER A 58 -39.00 5.49 -13.72
CA SER A 58 -39.81 5.58 -12.50
C SER A 58 -41.17 6.26 -12.74
N SER A 59 -41.41 6.82 -13.93
CA SER A 59 -42.60 7.63 -14.22
C SER A 59 -43.86 6.76 -14.39
N GLY A 60 -44.60 6.60 -13.29
CA GLY A 60 -45.79 5.75 -13.17
C GLY A 60 -45.80 4.84 -11.94
N VAL A 61 -44.73 4.82 -11.14
CA VAL A 61 -44.56 3.86 -10.02
C VAL A 61 -44.40 4.60 -8.68
N ASP A 62 -45.44 5.36 -8.30
CA ASP A 62 -45.57 5.92 -6.93
C ASP A 62 -45.93 4.83 -5.88
N SER A 63 -46.01 3.57 -6.29
CA SER A 63 -46.51 2.43 -5.49
C SER A 63 -46.12 1.10 -6.14
N THR A 64 -45.73 0.11 -5.32
CA THR A 64 -45.24 -1.20 -5.82
C THR A 64 -46.38 -2.16 -6.24
N TYR A 65 -47.15 -1.80 -7.27
CA TYR A 65 -48.28 -2.62 -7.78
C TYR A 65 -47.88 -3.76 -8.72
N PHE A 66 -46.66 -3.75 -9.24
CA PHE A 66 -46.20 -4.70 -10.25
C PHE A 66 -45.59 -5.96 -9.59
N TYR A 67 -45.56 -7.07 -10.32
CA TYR A 67 -45.02 -8.35 -9.84
C TYR A 67 -43.49 -8.29 -9.70
N PHE A 68 -42.88 -9.15 -8.88
CA PHE A 68 -41.44 -9.02 -8.55
C PHE A 68 -40.50 -9.21 -9.75
N THR A 69 -40.88 -9.96 -10.80
CA THR A 69 -40.12 -10.08 -12.06
C THR A 69 -40.42 -8.98 -13.08
N ASP A 70 -41.35 -8.10 -12.79
CA ASP A 70 -41.69 -6.99 -13.68
C ASP A 70 -40.67 -5.86 -13.52
N PHE A 71 -40.04 -5.47 -14.63
CA PHE A 71 -39.02 -4.42 -14.64
C PHE A 71 -39.53 -3.09 -14.08
N ARG A 72 -40.84 -2.80 -14.15
CA ARG A 72 -41.42 -1.58 -13.56
C ARG A 72 -41.36 -1.58 -12.03
N THR A 73 -41.19 -2.73 -11.39
CA THR A 73 -41.00 -2.83 -9.93
C THR A 73 -39.62 -2.36 -9.48
N TYR A 74 -38.55 -2.72 -10.21
CA TYR A 74 -37.17 -2.65 -9.71
C TYR A 74 -36.13 -2.06 -10.69
N GLY A 75 -36.49 -1.78 -11.94
CA GLY A 75 -35.58 -1.27 -12.95
C GLY A 75 -34.93 0.05 -12.56
N SER A 76 -35.68 0.98 -11.97
CA SER A 76 -35.15 2.25 -11.44
C SER A 76 -34.08 2.04 -10.36
N ALA A 77 -34.20 0.99 -9.55
CA ALA A 77 -33.24 0.62 -8.50
C ALA A 77 -31.99 -0.09 -9.07
N GLN A 78 -32.17 -0.95 -10.09
CA GLN A 78 -31.06 -1.54 -10.85
C GLN A 78 -30.21 -0.48 -11.56
N PHE A 79 -30.84 0.49 -12.21
CA PHE A 79 -30.10 1.57 -12.88
C PHE A 79 -29.48 2.56 -11.88
N GLN A 80 -30.03 2.70 -10.68
CA GLN A 80 -29.33 3.35 -9.55
C GLN A 80 -28.08 2.57 -9.12
N ALA A 81 -28.12 1.23 -9.06
CA ALA A 81 -26.93 0.41 -8.79
C ALA A 81 -25.85 0.61 -9.87
N LEU A 82 -26.23 0.60 -11.15
CA LEU A 82 -25.32 0.83 -12.27
C LEU A 82 -24.69 2.24 -12.24
N ALA A 83 -25.51 3.27 -12.03
CA ALA A 83 -25.04 4.65 -11.89
C ALA A 83 -24.10 4.81 -10.67
N ALA A 84 -24.44 4.16 -9.54
CA ALA A 84 -23.59 4.08 -8.36
C ALA A 84 -22.23 3.43 -8.67
N PHE A 85 -22.21 2.25 -9.30
CA PHE A 85 -20.96 1.59 -9.69
C PHE A 85 -20.10 2.49 -10.60
N CYS A 86 -20.70 3.18 -11.57
CA CYS A 86 -20.00 4.14 -12.42
C CYS A 86 -19.44 5.36 -11.66
N ARG A 87 -20.10 5.82 -10.58
CA ARG A 87 -19.58 6.89 -9.70
C ARG A 87 -18.47 6.40 -8.78
N LEU A 88 -18.72 5.29 -8.08
CA LEU A 88 -17.79 4.66 -7.14
C LEU A 88 -16.49 4.25 -7.83
N SER A 89 -16.59 3.68 -9.04
CA SER A 89 -15.41 3.27 -9.80
C SER A 89 -14.53 4.44 -10.18
N LYS A 90 -15.11 5.54 -10.71
CA LYS A 90 -14.37 6.76 -11.03
C LYS A 90 -13.70 7.34 -9.78
N ALA A 91 -14.45 7.49 -8.69
CA ALA A 91 -13.91 8.00 -7.42
C ALA A 91 -12.77 7.13 -6.86
N ASN A 92 -12.92 5.80 -6.91
CA ASN A 92 -11.88 4.86 -6.46
C ASN A 92 -10.61 4.98 -7.31
N ILE A 93 -10.74 5.03 -8.64
CA ILE A 93 -9.63 5.22 -9.57
C ILE A 93 -8.94 6.58 -9.36
N ASP A 94 -9.67 7.69 -9.32
CA ASP A 94 -9.11 9.03 -9.13
C ASP A 94 -8.38 9.15 -7.77
N GLN A 95 -8.95 8.55 -6.72
CA GLN A 95 -8.35 8.47 -5.39
C GLN A 95 -7.07 7.63 -5.39
N SER A 96 -7.08 6.43 -6.00
CA SER A 96 -5.90 5.56 -6.08
C SER A 96 -4.81 6.11 -7.00
N ILE A 97 -5.15 6.86 -8.06
CA ILE A 97 -4.19 7.63 -8.86
C ILE A 97 -3.55 8.73 -7.99
N THR A 98 -4.35 9.43 -7.19
CA THR A 98 -3.86 10.47 -6.27
C THR A 98 -2.88 9.89 -5.25
N TYR A 99 -3.22 8.76 -4.62
CA TYR A 99 -2.31 8.01 -3.76
C TYR A 99 -1.03 7.56 -4.50
N PHE A 100 -1.15 6.99 -5.70
CA PHE A 100 0.01 6.58 -6.51
C PHE A 100 0.96 7.76 -6.78
N TYR A 101 0.43 8.93 -7.17
CA TYR A 101 1.22 10.13 -7.40
C TYR A 101 1.89 10.69 -6.13
N GLN A 102 1.27 10.52 -4.96
CA GLN A 102 1.79 10.95 -3.65
C GLN A 102 2.83 9.97 -3.10
N SER A 103 2.70 8.68 -3.40
CA SER A 103 3.70 7.66 -3.10
C SER A 103 5.04 7.98 -3.77
N THR A 104 6.14 7.40 -3.25
CA THR A 104 7.50 7.82 -3.63
C THR A 104 8.38 6.69 -4.13
N LEU A 105 9.01 6.92 -5.28
CA LEU A 105 10.19 6.20 -5.72
C LEU A 105 11.37 6.57 -4.82
N LEU A 106 11.88 5.60 -4.05
CA LEU A 106 13.11 5.75 -3.28
C LEU A 106 14.31 5.28 -4.11
N SER A 107 15.24 6.19 -4.40
CA SER A 107 16.56 5.84 -4.95
C SER A 107 17.62 6.87 -4.53
N PRO A 108 18.69 6.47 -3.81
CA PRO A 108 19.81 7.36 -3.49
C PRO A 108 20.74 7.64 -4.68
N GLN A 109 20.55 6.94 -5.81
CA GLN A 109 21.38 7.04 -7.01
C GLN A 109 20.53 7.19 -8.28
N VAL A 110 21.11 7.77 -9.33
CA VAL A 110 20.48 7.86 -10.65
C VAL A 110 20.19 6.45 -11.16
N LEU A 111 18.91 6.10 -11.33
CA LEU A 111 18.52 4.86 -11.99
C LEU A 111 18.77 4.98 -13.50
N SER A 112 19.38 3.99 -14.12
CA SER A 112 19.45 3.92 -15.59
C SER A 112 18.05 3.80 -16.19
N GLU A 113 17.79 4.42 -17.35
CA GLU A 113 16.47 4.51 -17.98
C GLU A 113 15.71 3.17 -18.07
N ASN A 114 16.38 2.07 -18.44
CA ASN A 114 15.76 0.74 -18.50
C ASN A 114 15.25 0.23 -17.13
N VAL A 115 16.02 0.46 -16.07
CA VAL A 115 15.65 0.06 -14.69
C VAL A 115 14.51 0.94 -14.18
N PHE A 116 14.59 2.25 -14.43
CA PHE A 116 13.50 3.18 -14.13
C PHE A 116 12.21 2.79 -14.86
N GLN A 117 12.23 2.68 -16.19
CA GLN A 117 11.05 2.31 -16.99
C GLN A 117 10.43 0.97 -16.55
N SER A 118 11.26 -0.03 -16.19
CA SER A 118 10.78 -1.31 -15.65
C SER A 118 10.13 -1.12 -14.28
N GLN A 119 10.76 -0.41 -13.35
CA GLN A 119 10.26 -0.17 -11.99
C GLN A 119 8.96 0.66 -11.98
N ILE A 120 8.88 1.71 -12.80
CA ILE A 120 7.67 2.55 -12.87
C ILE A 120 6.51 1.76 -13.47
N ARG A 121 6.73 1.07 -14.59
CA ARG A 121 5.68 0.31 -15.28
C ARG A 121 5.15 -0.84 -14.42
N GLU A 122 6.02 -1.50 -13.66
CA GLU A 122 5.60 -2.52 -12.71
C GLU A 122 4.82 -1.94 -11.52
N SER A 123 5.23 -0.78 -10.99
CA SER A 123 4.47 -0.08 -9.95
C SER A 123 3.05 0.30 -10.42
N ILE A 124 2.89 0.59 -11.71
CA ILE A 124 1.58 0.84 -12.34
C ILE A 124 0.78 -0.46 -12.50
N ASN A 125 1.41 -1.56 -12.96
CA ASN A 125 0.76 -2.88 -13.03
C ASN A 125 0.15 -3.28 -11.66
N GLN A 126 0.93 -3.13 -10.58
CA GLN A 126 0.49 -3.46 -9.22
C GLN A 126 -0.68 -2.58 -8.76
N PHE A 127 -0.65 -1.28 -9.07
CA PHE A 127 -1.75 -0.35 -8.83
C PHE A 127 -3.03 -0.76 -9.59
N GLN A 128 -2.91 -1.12 -10.88
CA GLN A 128 -4.02 -1.55 -11.74
C GLN A 128 -4.69 -2.85 -11.26
N ILE A 129 -3.94 -3.75 -10.60
CA ILE A 129 -4.48 -5.01 -10.06
C ILE A 129 -5.03 -4.82 -8.64
N THR A 130 -4.40 -3.98 -7.81
CA THR A 130 -4.77 -3.85 -6.38
C THR A 130 -6.10 -3.14 -6.16
N ALA A 131 -6.37 -2.06 -6.91
CA ALA A 131 -7.58 -1.26 -6.70
C ALA A 131 -8.88 -2.03 -7.03
N PRO A 132 -9.01 -2.72 -8.20
CA PRO A 132 -10.21 -3.47 -8.52
C PRO A 132 -10.45 -4.65 -7.59
N ASN A 133 -9.41 -5.43 -7.26
CA ASN A 133 -9.53 -6.56 -6.32
C ASN A 133 -10.02 -6.12 -4.94
N THR A 134 -9.55 -4.97 -4.44
CA THR A 134 -10.01 -4.40 -3.15
C THR A 134 -11.50 -4.05 -3.22
N PHE A 135 -11.92 -3.32 -4.26
CA PHE A 135 -13.32 -2.92 -4.44
C PHE A 135 -14.25 -4.13 -4.61
N LYS A 136 -13.86 -5.10 -5.44
CA LYS A 136 -14.57 -6.36 -5.69
C LYS A 136 -14.79 -7.16 -4.41
N SER A 137 -13.73 -7.36 -3.62
CA SER A 137 -13.79 -8.10 -2.35
C SER A 137 -14.77 -7.44 -1.37
N GLN A 138 -14.72 -6.10 -1.25
CA GLN A 138 -15.65 -5.35 -0.40
C GLN A 138 -17.10 -5.42 -0.90
N LEU A 139 -17.35 -5.26 -2.21
CA LEU A 139 -18.69 -5.32 -2.78
C LEU A 139 -19.34 -6.69 -2.56
N ARG A 140 -18.59 -7.78 -2.75
CA ARG A 140 -19.05 -9.15 -2.46
C ARG A 140 -19.40 -9.30 -0.98
N LEU A 141 -18.48 -8.99 -0.07
CA LEU A 141 -18.71 -9.07 1.37
C LEU A 141 -19.94 -8.26 1.84
N ILE A 142 -20.14 -7.05 1.30
CA ILE A 142 -21.31 -6.20 1.60
C ILE A 142 -22.62 -6.81 1.08
N ASN A 143 -22.62 -7.38 -0.12
CA ASN A 143 -23.80 -8.05 -0.68
C ASN A 143 -24.17 -9.29 0.14
N GLU A 144 -23.21 -10.16 0.47
CA GLU A 144 -23.49 -11.38 1.23
C GLU A 144 -23.98 -11.08 2.66
N ILE A 145 -23.38 -10.10 3.34
CA ILE A 145 -23.85 -9.66 4.66
C ILE A 145 -25.25 -9.03 4.58
N THR A 146 -25.58 -8.33 3.48
CA THR A 146 -26.94 -7.81 3.24
C THR A 146 -27.97 -8.93 3.10
N ILE A 147 -27.64 -9.98 2.33
CA ILE A 147 -28.52 -11.14 2.11
C ILE A 147 -28.73 -11.90 3.43
N HIS A 148 -27.66 -12.32 4.11
CA HIS A 148 -27.77 -13.23 5.26
C HIS A 148 -28.15 -12.53 6.59
N ASN A 149 -28.21 -11.20 6.64
CA ASN A 149 -28.97 -10.49 7.69
C ASN A 149 -30.48 -10.39 7.38
N LEU A 150 -30.94 -10.96 6.26
CA LEU A 150 -32.34 -10.98 5.81
C LEU A 150 -32.91 -9.55 5.69
N LEU A 151 -32.10 -8.61 5.17
CA LEU A 151 -32.47 -7.21 5.10
C LEU A 151 -33.55 -6.96 4.04
N MET A 152 -34.63 -6.30 4.44
CA MET A 152 -35.84 -6.15 3.64
C MET A 152 -35.70 -5.01 2.63
N SER A 153 -35.99 -5.26 1.34
CA SER A 153 -36.13 -4.18 0.37
C SER A 153 -37.48 -3.49 0.51
N GLY A 154 -37.52 -2.17 0.25
CA GLY A 154 -38.74 -1.41 0.06
C GLY A 154 -39.49 -1.80 -1.22
N LEU A 155 -38.85 -2.55 -2.11
CA LEU A 155 -39.48 -3.21 -3.24
C LEU A 155 -39.91 -4.64 -2.85
N PRO A 156 -41.02 -5.18 -3.38
CA PRO A 156 -41.44 -6.56 -3.12
C PRO A 156 -40.59 -7.57 -3.91
N THR A 157 -39.26 -7.54 -3.72
CA THR A 157 -38.29 -8.37 -4.45
C THR A 157 -37.65 -9.46 -3.60
N ASN A 158 -37.64 -9.35 -2.26
CA ASN A 158 -37.23 -10.44 -1.37
C ASN A 158 -38.27 -10.84 -0.30
N PHE A 159 -39.27 -10.00 -0.04
CA PHE A 159 -40.37 -10.28 0.88
C PHE A 159 -41.70 -9.75 0.36
N PHE A 160 -42.80 -10.35 0.79
CA PHE A 160 -44.16 -9.85 0.57
C PHE A 160 -45.02 -10.03 1.82
N TYR A 161 -46.11 -9.25 1.89
CA TYR A 161 -47.07 -9.30 2.99
C TYR A 161 -48.41 -9.82 2.50
N TYR A 162 -48.97 -10.79 3.22
CA TYR A 162 -50.27 -11.36 2.92
C TYR A 162 -51.29 -11.01 4.01
N GLN A 163 -52.33 -10.27 3.66
CA GLN A 163 -53.45 -9.97 4.57
C GLN A 163 -54.35 -11.20 4.70
N HIS A 164 -54.55 -11.69 5.93
CA HIS A 164 -55.52 -12.74 6.23
C HIS A 164 -56.65 -12.21 7.12
N TYR A 165 -57.84 -12.80 6.98
CA TYR A 165 -59.01 -12.42 7.76
C TYR A 165 -59.41 -13.55 8.71
N SER A 166 -59.36 -13.28 10.01
CA SER A 166 -59.80 -14.20 11.06
C SER A 166 -61.16 -13.77 11.61
N TYR A 167 -62.11 -14.71 11.66
CA TYR A 167 -63.43 -14.47 12.22
C TYR A 167 -63.43 -14.21 13.74
N SER A 168 -62.36 -14.59 14.47
CA SER A 168 -62.22 -14.39 15.91
C SER A 168 -61.28 -13.24 16.31
N SER A 169 -60.25 -12.97 15.51
CA SER A 169 -59.18 -12.00 15.83
C SER A 169 -59.07 -10.82 14.86
N GLY A 170 -59.89 -10.76 13.80
CA GLY A 170 -59.96 -9.65 12.86
C GLY A 170 -58.91 -9.73 11.73
N ILE A 171 -58.35 -8.59 11.33
CA ILE A 171 -57.35 -8.51 10.26
C ILE A 171 -55.96 -8.82 10.83
N GLY A 172 -55.36 -9.91 10.36
CA GLY A 172 -53.96 -10.23 10.54
C GLY A 172 -53.17 -10.08 9.24
N TYR A 173 -51.84 -10.05 9.35
CA TYR A 173 -50.94 -10.12 8.20
C TYR A 173 -49.83 -11.12 8.50
N TRP A 174 -49.47 -11.90 7.48
CA TRP A 174 -48.23 -12.68 7.46
C TRP A 174 -47.17 -11.93 6.66
N LEU A 175 -45.92 -12.06 7.09
CA LEU A 175 -44.74 -11.71 6.31
C LEU A 175 -44.15 -13.01 5.79
N TYR A 176 -43.88 -13.07 4.49
CA TYR A 176 -43.26 -14.20 3.83
C TYR A 176 -42.05 -13.72 3.03
N SER A 177 -40.96 -14.48 3.08
CA SER A 177 -39.90 -14.35 2.08
C SER A 177 -40.37 -14.94 0.77
N LEU A 178 -39.89 -14.39 -0.34
CA LEU A 178 -40.28 -14.82 -1.68
C LEU A 178 -39.51 -16.08 -2.11
N GLY A 179 -40.24 -17.02 -2.71
CA GLY A 179 -39.74 -18.26 -3.32
C GLY A 179 -40.09 -18.34 -4.80
N TYR A 180 -39.17 -18.88 -5.60
CA TYR A 180 -39.21 -18.80 -7.06
C TYR A 180 -38.80 -20.12 -7.72
N THR A 181 -39.47 -20.49 -8.81
CA THR A 181 -38.97 -21.53 -9.72
C THR A 181 -38.03 -20.91 -10.76
N GLN A 182 -36.80 -21.41 -10.86
CA GLN A 182 -35.80 -21.01 -11.85
C GLN A 182 -36.10 -21.63 -13.23
N SER A 183 -35.34 -21.20 -14.25
CA SER A 183 -35.52 -21.65 -15.64
C SER A 183 -35.18 -23.14 -15.91
N ASP A 184 -34.50 -23.79 -14.98
CA ASP A 184 -34.20 -25.24 -15.01
C ASP A 184 -35.21 -26.09 -14.22
N GLY A 185 -36.16 -25.45 -13.53
CA GLY A 185 -37.15 -26.11 -12.68
C GLY A 185 -36.75 -26.26 -11.21
N SER A 186 -35.56 -25.81 -10.79
CA SER A 186 -35.20 -25.74 -9.37
C SER A 186 -36.01 -24.64 -8.65
N GLU A 187 -36.29 -24.83 -7.36
CA GLU A 187 -36.80 -23.75 -6.51
C GLU A 187 -35.64 -22.99 -5.84
N CYS A 188 -35.87 -21.73 -5.54
CA CYS A 188 -34.88 -20.80 -4.97
C CYS A 188 -35.63 -19.78 -4.11
N PHE A 189 -35.26 -19.61 -2.84
CA PHE A 189 -35.92 -18.67 -1.94
C PHE A 189 -34.97 -17.54 -1.54
N CYS A 190 -35.44 -16.30 -1.51
CA CYS A 190 -34.64 -15.15 -1.04
C CYS A 190 -34.25 -15.22 0.44
N ARG A 191 -34.79 -16.22 1.15
CA ARG A 191 -34.44 -16.57 2.52
C ARG A 191 -33.18 -17.43 2.61
N THR A 192 -32.87 -18.19 1.56
CA THR A 192 -31.82 -19.21 1.54
C THR A 192 -30.77 -19.00 0.45
N ASP A 193 -31.17 -18.52 -0.73
CA ASP A 193 -30.40 -18.66 -1.97
C ASP A 193 -30.22 -17.36 -2.73
N PHE A 194 -29.14 -17.29 -3.53
CA PHE A 194 -28.90 -16.22 -4.48
C PHE A 194 -29.80 -16.37 -5.73
N CYS A 195 -31.06 -15.97 -5.61
CA CYS A 195 -31.97 -15.99 -6.76
C CYS A 195 -31.70 -14.80 -7.68
N GLY A 196 -30.84 -14.99 -8.69
CA GLY A 196 -30.40 -13.94 -9.62
C GLY A 196 -30.54 -14.26 -11.12
N LYS A 197 -30.92 -15.49 -11.52
CA LYS A 197 -30.94 -15.91 -12.93
C LYS A 197 -32.33 -15.91 -13.58
N ILE A 198 -33.31 -15.25 -12.96
CA ILE A 198 -34.68 -15.16 -13.46
C ILE A 198 -34.72 -14.05 -14.54
N PRO A 199 -35.18 -14.29 -15.78
CA PRO A 199 -35.24 -13.23 -16.80
C PRO A 199 -36.21 -12.12 -16.42
N SER A 200 -35.78 -10.86 -16.55
CA SER A 200 -36.61 -9.66 -16.35
C SER A 200 -37.72 -9.58 -17.39
N ARG A 201 -38.93 -9.17 -16.97
CA ARG A 201 -40.16 -9.25 -17.78
C ARG A 201 -40.98 -7.97 -17.71
N ILE A 202 -41.94 -7.87 -18.62
CA ILE A 202 -43.11 -7.02 -18.52
C ILE A 202 -44.34 -7.93 -18.51
N VAL A 203 -45.17 -7.80 -17.48
CA VAL A 203 -46.29 -8.69 -17.16
C VAL A 203 -47.62 -7.93 -17.24
N ASP A 204 -48.66 -8.60 -17.71
CA ASP A 204 -50.03 -8.07 -17.66
C ASP A 204 -50.66 -8.30 -16.28
N ILE A 205 -51.18 -7.23 -15.67
CA ILE A 205 -51.77 -7.25 -14.31
C ILE A 205 -53.25 -7.65 -14.33
N PHE A 206 -53.93 -7.57 -15.48
CA PHE A 206 -55.39 -7.75 -15.55
C PHE A 206 -55.86 -9.21 -15.36
N GLY A 207 -55.92 -9.68 -14.12
CA GLY A 207 -56.72 -10.85 -13.74
C GLY A 207 -56.28 -11.66 -12.52
N ALA A 208 -55.05 -11.50 -12.02
CA ALA A 208 -54.52 -12.34 -10.94
C ALA A 208 -55.05 -11.93 -9.55
N SER A 209 -56.18 -12.51 -9.14
CA SER A 209 -56.71 -12.41 -7.76
C SER A 209 -56.04 -13.38 -6.78
N ASP A 210 -55.02 -14.11 -7.22
CA ASP A 210 -54.35 -15.21 -6.53
C ASP A 210 -52.85 -15.13 -6.82
N SER A 211 -52.00 -15.21 -5.79
CA SER A 211 -50.55 -15.05 -5.88
C SER A 211 -49.84 -16.20 -6.61
N THR A 212 -50.55 -17.28 -6.92
CA THR A 212 -50.03 -18.46 -7.65
C THR A 212 -50.06 -18.31 -9.17
N VAL A 213 -50.81 -17.35 -9.72
CA VAL A 213 -50.95 -17.17 -11.17
C VAL A 213 -49.91 -16.18 -11.69
N LEU A 214 -48.86 -16.70 -12.36
CA LEU A 214 -48.00 -15.91 -13.23
C LEU A 214 -48.87 -15.15 -14.25
N GLY A 215 -48.92 -13.83 -14.15
CA GLY A 215 -49.59 -12.99 -15.14
C GLY A 215 -49.01 -13.18 -16.54
N ASN A 216 -49.81 -12.91 -17.57
CA ASN A 216 -49.38 -13.14 -18.96
C ASN A 216 -48.12 -12.31 -19.27
N ILE A 217 -47.03 -13.00 -19.60
CA ILE A 217 -45.74 -12.39 -19.94
C ILE A 217 -45.90 -11.71 -21.30
N GLN A 218 -45.96 -10.38 -21.32
CA GLN A 218 -46.02 -9.62 -22.57
C GLN A 218 -44.65 -9.55 -23.25
N TRP A 219 -43.57 -9.56 -22.46
CA TRP A 219 -42.20 -9.47 -22.95
C TRP A 219 -41.18 -9.94 -21.90
N SER A 220 -40.05 -10.46 -22.35
CA SER A 220 -38.82 -10.63 -21.55
C SER A 220 -37.76 -9.68 -22.10
N ILE A 221 -37.10 -8.92 -21.23
CA ILE A 221 -36.08 -7.94 -21.62
C ILE A 221 -34.76 -8.67 -21.86
N LEU A 222 -34.13 -8.46 -23.01
CA LEU A 222 -32.89 -9.13 -23.38
C LEU A 222 -31.73 -8.67 -22.47
N GLY A 223 -30.94 -9.61 -21.96
CA GLY A 223 -29.82 -9.36 -21.05
C GLY A 223 -30.16 -9.01 -19.60
N MET A 224 -31.41 -8.62 -19.29
CA MET A 224 -31.78 -8.16 -17.95
C MET A 224 -32.31 -9.28 -17.06
N SER A 225 -31.85 -9.31 -15.81
CA SER A 225 -32.24 -10.28 -14.78
C SER A 225 -33.16 -9.68 -13.71
N ALA A 226 -33.84 -10.56 -12.99
CA ALA A 226 -34.67 -10.33 -11.82
C ALA A 226 -34.16 -11.18 -10.66
N GLY A 227 -34.36 -10.72 -9.43
CA GLY A 227 -33.84 -11.40 -8.25
C GLY A 227 -34.12 -10.69 -6.95
N CYS A 228 -33.57 -11.22 -5.86
CA CYS A 228 -33.91 -10.82 -4.49
C CYS A 228 -33.64 -9.34 -4.17
N LEU A 229 -32.50 -8.83 -4.64
CA LEU A 229 -32.03 -7.48 -4.39
C LEU A 229 -31.65 -6.79 -5.72
N PRO A 230 -31.99 -5.50 -5.94
CA PRO A 230 -31.66 -4.80 -7.17
C PRO A 230 -30.16 -4.78 -7.53
N VAL A 231 -29.26 -4.60 -6.56
CA VAL A 231 -27.80 -4.57 -6.79
C VAL A 231 -27.31 -5.92 -7.32
N THR A 232 -27.70 -7.01 -6.67
CA THR A 232 -27.27 -8.37 -7.06
C THR A 232 -27.87 -8.77 -8.40
N SER A 233 -29.15 -8.44 -8.63
CA SER A 233 -29.84 -8.65 -9.91
C SER A 233 -29.20 -7.83 -11.05
N MET A 234 -28.64 -6.65 -10.76
CA MET A 234 -27.94 -5.85 -11.76
C MET A 234 -26.57 -6.42 -12.11
N LEU A 235 -25.80 -6.87 -11.12
CA LEU A 235 -24.48 -7.49 -11.35
C LEU A 235 -24.55 -8.70 -12.30
N VAL A 236 -25.58 -9.53 -12.16
CA VAL A 236 -25.81 -10.70 -13.04
C VAL A 236 -26.64 -10.39 -14.30
N SER A 237 -26.95 -9.12 -14.57
CA SER A 237 -27.49 -8.68 -15.86
C SER A 237 -26.37 -8.34 -16.85
N THR A 238 -26.69 -8.30 -18.14
CA THR A 238 -25.82 -7.83 -19.23
C THR A 238 -26.40 -6.56 -19.86
N LEU A 239 -25.71 -5.98 -20.85
CA LEU A 239 -26.12 -4.71 -21.48
C LEU A 239 -26.75 -4.88 -22.88
N GLU A 240 -27.09 -6.11 -23.29
CA GLU A 240 -27.55 -6.45 -24.64
C GLU A 240 -28.70 -5.56 -25.16
N CYS A 241 -29.76 -5.34 -24.39
CA CYS A 241 -30.88 -4.47 -24.80
C CYS A 241 -30.45 -3.02 -25.08
N PHE A 242 -29.43 -2.52 -24.38
CA PHE A 242 -29.00 -1.12 -24.39
C PHE A 242 -28.04 -0.77 -25.54
N TYR A 243 -27.71 -1.77 -26.37
CA TYR A 243 -27.10 -1.62 -27.69
C TYR A 243 -28.14 -1.69 -28.84
N ILE A 244 -29.43 -1.91 -28.55
CA ILE A 244 -30.48 -2.17 -29.55
C ILE A 244 -31.61 -1.15 -29.42
N GLN A 245 -31.68 -0.16 -30.33
CA GLN A 245 -32.62 0.97 -30.18
C GLN A 245 -34.08 0.50 -30.11
N THR A 246 -34.48 -0.50 -30.90
CA THR A 246 -35.84 -1.08 -30.84
C THR A 246 -36.15 -1.82 -29.53
N CYS A 247 -35.14 -2.18 -28.74
CA CYS A 247 -35.31 -2.73 -27.39
C CYS A 247 -35.54 -1.60 -26.37
N VAL A 248 -34.75 -0.51 -26.44
CA VAL A 248 -34.93 0.68 -25.60
C VAL A 248 -36.24 1.40 -25.90
N ASP A 249 -36.60 1.60 -27.18
CA ASP A 249 -37.87 2.20 -27.61
C ASP A 249 -39.06 1.40 -27.06
N LYS A 250 -38.99 0.06 -27.17
CA LYS A 250 -40.03 -0.83 -26.63
C LYS A 250 -40.11 -0.75 -25.10
N LEU A 251 -38.97 -0.72 -24.41
CA LEU A 251 -38.92 -0.58 -22.95
C LEU A 251 -39.57 0.73 -22.50
N ILE A 252 -39.19 1.84 -23.13
CA ILE A 252 -39.74 3.17 -22.83
C ILE A 252 -41.23 3.26 -23.15
N SER A 253 -41.75 2.53 -24.15
CA SER A 253 -43.19 2.50 -24.46
C SER A 253 -44.10 1.96 -23.34
N TYR A 254 -43.53 1.30 -22.31
CA TYR A 254 -44.26 0.86 -21.11
C TYR A 254 -44.29 1.90 -19.97
N PHE A 255 -43.64 3.06 -20.15
CA PHE A 255 -43.63 4.18 -19.20
C PHE A 255 -44.32 5.41 -19.80
N LEU A 256 -44.90 6.28 -18.98
CA LEU A 256 -45.68 7.44 -19.44
C LEU A 256 -44.79 8.67 -19.73
N THR A 257 -43.67 8.45 -20.42
CA THR A 257 -42.71 9.49 -20.81
C THR A 257 -42.81 9.85 -22.29
N ILE A 258 -42.37 11.06 -22.63
CA ILE A 258 -42.27 11.59 -24.01
C ILE A 258 -40.78 11.69 -24.45
N GLU A 259 -39.86 11.30 -23.56
CA GLU A 259 -38.42 11.43 -23.76
C GLU A 259 -37.85 10.28 -24.60
N SER A 260 -36.95 10.62 -25.52
CA SER A 260 -36.21 9.66 -26.36
C SER A 260 -34.79 9.48 -25.82
N PHE A 261 -34.36 8.23 -25.66
CA PHE A 261 -33.02 7.87 -25.17
C PHE A 261 -32.21 7.15 -26.26
N THR A 262 -30.90 7.36 -26.26
CA THR A 262 -29.97 6.83 -27.27
C THR A 262 -29.24 5.59 -26.77
N THR A 263 -29.08 4.59 -27.65
CA THR A 263 -28.29 3.38 -27.31
C THR A 263 -26.80 3.62 -27.28
N MET A 264 -26.10 2.76 -26.53
CA MET A 264 -24.65 2.62 -26.65
C MET A 264 -24.25 2.15 -28.05
N ILE A 265 -23.01 2.44 -28.43
CA ILE A 265 -22.47 2.18 -29.77
C ILE A 265 -21.52 1.01 -29.65
N TYR A 266 -21.82 -0.10 -30.33
CA TYR A 266 -20.97 -1.28 -30.26
C TYR A 266 -19.58 -0.99 -30.87
N ASN A 267 -18.53 -1.25 -30.07
CA ASN A 267 -17.14 -1.06 -30.44
C ASN A 267 -16.38 -2.40 -30.37
N ASN A 268 -15.86 -2.87 -31.52
CA ASN A 268 -15.03 -4.08 -31.61
C ASN A 268 -13.69 -3.99 -30.84
N GLN A 269 -13.36 -2.83 -30.27
CA GLN A 269 -12.16 -2.58 -29.46
C GLN A 269 -12.45 -2.43 -27.95
N SER A 270 -13.70 -2.58 -27.50
CA SER A 270 -14.00 -2.68 -26.07
C SER A 270 -13.40 -3.95 -25.48
N LEU A 271 -13.01 -3.89 -24.21
CA LEU A 271 -12.58 -5.05 -23.41
C LEU A 271 -13.76 -6.00 -23.11
N TYR A 272 -15.00 -5.53 -23.27
CA TYR A 272 -16.23 -6.26 -22.91
C TYR A 272 -17.13 -6.49 -24.13
N ASN A 273 -17.83 -7.61 -24.13
CA ASN A 273 -18.85 -7.91 -25.14
C ASN A 273 -20.23 -7.44 -24.65
N GLN A 274 -21.20 -7.31 -25.56
CA GLN A 274 -22.58 -6.93 -25.19
C GLN A 274 -23.21 -7.89 -24.17
N ASN A 275 -22.79 -9.16 -24.19
CA ASN A 275 -23.22 -10.23 -23.29
C ASN A 275 -22.29 -10.44 -22.07
N SER A 276 -21.30 -9.58 -21.84
CA SER A 276 -20.55 -9.54 -20.58
C SER A 276 -21.52 -9.18 -19.43
N THR A 277 -21.41 -9.87 -18.30
CA THR A 277 -22.17 -9.50 -17.09
C THR A 277 -21.65 -8.20 -16.53
N ILE A 278 -22.53 -7.40 -15.94
CA ILE A 278 -22.14 -6.13 -15.31
C ILE A 278 -21.15 -6.37 -14.16
N GLU A 279 -21.23 -7.50 -13.45
CA GLU A 279 -20.19 -7.95 -12.51
C GLU A 279 -18.80 -7.97 -13.16
N SER A 280 -18.64 -8.54 -14.35
CA SER A 280 -17.33 -8.61 -15.02
C SER A 280 -16.76 -7.24 -15.40
N ILE A 281 -17.62 -6.22 -15.59
CA ILE A 281 -17.22 -4.83 -15.86
C ILE A 281 -16.94 -4.08 -14.55
N VAL A 282 -17.73 -4.33 -13.50
CA VAL A 282 -17.58 -3.77 -12.14
C VAL A 282 -16.33 -4.29 -11.43
N ASP A 283 -16.02 -5.58 -11.60
CA ASP A 283 -14.82 -6.28 -11.11
C ASP A 283 -13.51 -5.59 -11.52
N ASN A 284 -13.55 -4.81 -12.61
CA ASN A 284 -12.44 -4.07 -13.20
C ASN A 284 -12.61 -2.55 -13.05
N LEU A 285 -13.40 -2.08 -12.08
CA LEU A 285 -13.72 -0.66 -11.83
C LEU A 285 -14.25 0.06 -13.08
N MET A 286 -15.06 -0.62 -13.90
CA MET A 286 -15.61 -0.09 -15.14
C MET A 286 -14.55 0.40 -16.15
N VAL A 287 -13.28 0.02 -16.03
CA VAL A 287 -12.19 0.50 -16.89
C VAL A 287 -12.10 -0.34 -18.17
N GLU A 288 -11.88 0.35 -19.29
CA GLU A 288 -11.64 -0.22 -20.63
C GLU A 288 -10.13 -0.23 -20.96
N ASP A 289 -9.48 0.94 -20.90
CA ASP A 289 -8.07 1.14 -21.27
C ASP A 289 -7.41 2.25 -20.43
N TRP A 290 -6.08 2.22 -20.36
CA TRP A 290 -5.24 3.09 -19.53
C TRP A 290 -4.23 3.87 -20.37
N MET A 291 -4.39 5.19 -20.43
CA MET A 291 -3.37 6.08 -21.00
C MET A 291 -2.26 6.30 -19.97
N ILE A 292 -1.07 5.76 -20.26
CA ILE A 292 0.12 5.79 -19.40
C ILE A 292 1.24 6.57 -20.09
N ASN A 293 1.82 7.57 -19.41
CA ASN A 293 2.98 8.33 -19.87
C ASN A 293 4.06 8.36 -18.77
N ILE A 294 5.30 8.02 -19.12
CA ILE A 294 6.44 7.90 -18.19
C ILE A 294 7.64 8.64 -18.78
N SER A 295 8.09 9.71 -18.12
CA SER A 295 9.16 10.59 -18.60
C SER A 295 10.43 10.45 -17.77
N TYR A 296 11.46 9.82 -18.36
CA TYR A 296 12.78 9.70 -17.73
C TYR A 296 13.46 11.08 -17.56
N ASP A 297 13.28 11.99 -18.52
CA ASP A 297 13.79 13.38 -18.48
C ASP A 297 13.35 14.12 -17.21
N LYS A 298 12.05 14.03 -16.86
CA LYS A 298 11.52 14.63 -15.63
C LYS A 298 12.13 13.99 -14.39
N TYR A 299 12.22 12.66 -14.34
CA TYR A 299 12.89 11.94 -13.24
C TYR A 299 14.36 12.35 -13.08
N TYR A 300 15.13 12.44 -14.18
CA TYR A 300 16.53 12.86 -14.13
C TYR A 300 16.66 14.30 -13.59
N SER A 301 15.77 15.21 -14.01
CA SER A 301 15.74 16.59 -13.52
C SER A 301 15.37 16.72 -12.03
N GLU A 302 14.59 15.77 -11.49
CA GLU A 302 14.21 15.72 -10.07
C GLU A 302 15.26 15.03 -9.20
N CYS A 303 15.96 14.01 -9.72
CA CYS A 303 17.14 13.42 -9.09
C CYS A 303 18.28 14.45 -8.97
N ALA A 304 18.50 15.27 -10.01
CA ALA A 304 19.50 16.33 -10.08
C ALA A 304 20.85 15.91 -9.45
N PRO A 305 21.62 15.01 -10.10
CA PRO A 305 22.76 14.36 -9.48
C PRO A 305 23.80 15.34 -8.94
N SER A 306 24.28 15.09 -7.71
CA SER A 306 25.30 15.92 -7.05
C SER A 306 26.69 15.59 -7.60
N SER A 307 27.07 14.31 -7.58
CA SER A 307 28.31 13.82 -8.19
C SER A 307 28.22 12.37 -8.71
N CYS A 308 29.04 12.07 -9.72
CA CYS A 308 29.25 10.74 -10.29
C CYS A 308 30.71 10.32 -10.15
N THR A 309 30.98 9.11 -9.64
CA THR A 309 32.34 8.58 -9.42
C THR A 309 32.59 7.28 -10.21
N TYR A 310 33.74 7.17 -10.88
CA TYR A 310 34.15 5.94 -11.60
C TYR A 310 35.67 5.70 -11.61
N ILE A 311 36.08 4.52 -12.10
CA ILE A 311 37.49 4.08 -12.17
C ILE A 311 37.81 3.63 -13.59
N ASN A 312 38.98 4.05 -14.10
CA ASN A 312 39.53 3.70 -15.41
C ASN A 312 40.88 2.97 -15.21
N VAL A 313 41.16 1.92 -15.98
CA VAL A 313 42.30 1.01 -15.77
C VAL A 313 42.99 0.69 -17.10
N PHE A 314 44.24 1.12 -17.24
CA PHE A 314 45.12 0.76 -18.37
C PHE A 314 46.27 -0.15 -17.91
N ARG A 315 46.63 -1.12 -18.75
CA ARG A 315 47.70 -2.10 -18.50
C ARG A 315 48.39 -2.48 -19.82
N HIS A 316 49.72 -2.48 -19.83
CA HIS A 316 50.54 -3.07 -20.90
C HIS A 316 51.80 -3.70 -20.28
N ASP A 317 52.31 -4.75 -20.93
CA ASP A 317 53.26 -5.70 -20.36
C ASP A 317 54.39 -6.07 -21.37
N PHE A 318 55.65 -6.04 -20.88
CA PHE A 318 56.89 -6.74 -21.32
C PHE A 318 57.40 -6.78 -22.79
N HIS A 319 58.71 -6.48 -22.98
CA HIS A 319 59.74 -7.54 -23.17
C HIS A 319 61.22 -7.04 -23.12
N HIS A 320 62.19 -7.97 -23.14
CA HIS A 320 63.66 -7.82 -23.00
C HIS A 320 64.41 -8.69 -24.04
N PRO A 321 65.67 -8.38 -24.44
CA PRO A 321 66.86 -9.10 -23.91
C PRO A 321 68.16 -8.23 -23.78
N SER A 322 69.36 -8.84 -23.76
CA SER A 322 70.56 -8.31 -23.06
C SER A 322 71.95 -8.65 -23.67
N THR A 323 72.99 -7.84 -23.35
CA THR A 323 74.42 -8.15 -23.00
C THR A 323 75.26 -6.85 -23.03
N ASP A 324 76.02 -6.42 -22.00
CA ASP A 324 77.33 -6.90 -21.46
C ASP A 324 78.51 -6.55 -22.41
N ARG A 325 79.73 -6.08 -22.04
CA ARG A 325 80.54 -6.17 -20.79
C ARG A 325 81.63 -5.06 -20.69
N GLN A 326 82.32 -4.96 -19.53
CA GLN A 326 83.63 -4.31 -19.23
C GLN A 326 83.69 -2.77 -18.95
N ILE A 327 84.68 -2.10 -18.27
CA ILE A 327 85.85 -2.37 -17.35
C ILE A 327 87.12 -1.55 -17.78
N ARG A 328 88.00 -0.92 -16.95
CA ARG A 328 88.19 -0.67 -15.48
C ARG A 328 89.05 0.61 -15.23
N PHE A 329 88.70 1.49 -14.27
CA PHE A 329 89.64 2.29 -13.41
C PHE A 329 88.85 3.02 -12.29
N GLN A 330 89.47 3.24 -11.11
CA GLN A 330 88.91 3.69 -9.80
C GLN A 330 88.48 2.55 -8.85
N ARG A 331 89.11 2.45 -7.67
CA ARG A 331 88.95 1.30 -6.75
C ARG A 331 88.82 1.57 -5.25
N TYR A 332 89.01 2.81 -4.78
CA TYR A 332 88.96 3.14 -3.34
C TYR A 332 87.71 3.93 -2.92
N GLY A 333 87.43 5.09 -3.53
CA GLY A 333 86.15 5.79 -3.30
C GLY A 333 84.92 4.94 -3.64
N THR A 334 85.06 4.03 -4.61
CA THR A 334 84.04 3.06 -5.02
C THR A 334 83.60 2.12 -3.90
N ARG A 335 84.48 1.76 -2.96
CA ARG A 335 84.14 0.83 -1.85
C ARG A 335 83.19 1.48 -0.84
N LEU A 336 83.44 2.73 -0.48
CA LEU A 336 82.57 3.51 0.41
C LEU A 336 81.20 3.77 -0.26
N TYR A 337 81.19 4.13 -1.55
CA TYR A 337 79.97 4.28 -2.34
C TYR A 337 79.14 2.99 -2.39
N ILE A 338 79.77 1.85 -2.68
CA ILE A 338 79.09 0.55 -2.76
C ILE A 338 78.50 0.16 -1.39
N PHE A 339 79.21 0.37 -0.28
CA PHE A 339 78.71 0.04 1.06
C PHE A 339 77.49 0.89 1.44
N LEU A 340 77.57 2.22 1.27
CA LEU A 340 76.45 3.13 1.58
C LEU A 340 75.25 2.91 0.65
N LEU A 341 75.49 2.57 -0.63
CA LEU A 341 74.45 2.23 -1.60
C LEU A 341 73.72 0.93 -1.21
N PHE A 342 74.44 -0.14 -0.85
CA PHE A 342 73.81 -1.39 -0.41
C PHE A 342 73.06 -1.23 0.92
N SER A 343 73.60 -0.45 1.87
CA SER A 343 72.91 -0.16 3.14
C SER A 343 71.61 0.61 2.93
N SER A 344 71.63 1.69 2.13
CA SER A 344 70.42 2.47 1.83
C SER A 344 69.41 1.70 0.96
N LEU A 345 69.86 0.88 0.01
CA LEU A 345 68.99 -0.05 -0.71
C LEU A 345 68.35 -1.08 0.22
N ALA A 346 69.09 -1.66 1.17
CA ALA A 346 68.53 -2.62 2.12
C ALA A 346 67.42 -2.00 3.00
N VAL A 347 67.61 -0.76 3.46
CA VAL A 347 66.57 -0.02 4.21
C VAL A 347 65.35 0.26 3.34
N LEU A 348 65.54 0.74 2.11
CA LEU A 348 64.43 1.00 1.17
C LEU A 348 63.66 -0.28 0.81
N ILE A 349 64.36 -1.39 0.58
CA ILE A 349 63.75 -2.70 0.31
C ILE A 349 62.88 -3.14 1.50
N ASN A 350 63.41 -3.09 2.73
CA ASN A 350 62.65 -3.48 3.92
C ASN A 350 61.41 -2.58 4.13
N TYR A 351 61.56 -1.25 3.97
CA TYR A 351 60.43 -0.32 4.06
C TYR A 351 59.36 -0.60 3.00
N SER A 352 59.75 -0.86 1.74
CA SER A 352 58.80 -1.20 0.67
C SER A 352 58.09 -2.55 0.89
N PHE A 353 58.75 -3.53 1.51
CA PHE A 353 58.12 -4.82 1.85
C PHE A 353 57.15 -4.78 3.03
N LEU A 354 57.22 -3.73 3.87
CA LEU A 354 56.34 -3.52 5.02
C LEU A 354 55.07 -2.71 4.68
N LYS A 355 54.95 -2.21 3.45
CA LYS A 355 53.82 -1.40 2.99
C LYS A 355 52.74 -2.27 2.35
N SER A 356 51.51 -2.19 2.87
CA SER A 356 50.32 -2.75 2.23
C SER A 356 49.68 -1.76 1.26
N SER A 357 48.88 -2.29 0.34
CA SER A 357 47.98 -1.51 -0.52
C SER A 357 46.62 -2.22 -0.65
N ILE A 358 45.55 -1.43 -0.68
CA ILE A 358 44.18 -1.92 -0.86
C ILE A 358 44.01 -2.29 -2.33
N GLN A 359 43.67 -3.55 -2.62
CA GLN A 359 43.41 -4.02 -3.98
C GLN A 359 41.97 -4.53 -4.11
N SER A 360 41.35 -4.23 -5.25
CA SER A 360 40.01 -4.70 -5.60
C SER A 360 40.07 -6.01 -6.39
N LYS A 361 39.41 -7.06 -5.92
CA LYS A 361 39.27 -8.35 -6.61
C LYS A 361 37.83 -8.54 -7.07
N THR A 362 37.65 -8.93 -8.33
CA THR A 362 36.34 -9.24 -8.92
C THR A 362 36.26 -10.72 -9.25
N ILE A 363 35.14 -11.35 -8.89
CA ILE A 363 34.78 -12.73 -9.24
C ILE A 363 33.52 -12.68 -10.09
N LEU A 364 33.53 -13.35 -11.25
CA LEU A 364 32.40 -13.43 -12.17
C LEU A 364 31.50 -14.61 -11.79
N HIS A 365 30.18 -14.43 -11.89
CA HIS A 365 29.15 -15.45 -11.63
C HIS A 365 29.38 -16.31 -10.36
N PRO A 366 29.54 -15.69 -9.16
CA PRO A 366 29.80 -16.44 -7.94
C PRO A 366 28.59 -17.29 -7.51
N THR A 367 28.86 -18.46 -6.92
CA THR A 367 27.82 -19.31 -6.33
C THR A 367 27.29 -18.71 -5.01
N SER A 368 26.09 -19.10 -4.59
CA SER A 368 25.52 -18.67 -3.29
C SER A 368 26.45 -18.98 -2.11
N SER A 369 27.12 -20.14 -2.12
CA SER A 369 28.12 -20.51 -1.11
C SER A 369 29.39 -19.64 -1.16
N GLN A 370 29.87 -19.27 -2.35
CA GLN A 370 30.98 -18.32 -2.48
C GLN A 370 30.60 -16.93 -2.00
N PHE A 371 29.39 -16.44 -2.33
CA PHE A 371 28.89 -15.17 -1.83
C PHE A 371 28.82 -15.14 -0.29
N ILE A 372 28.29 -16.20 0.34
CA ILE A 372 28.23 -16.28 1.82
C ILE A 372 29.64 -16.22 2.44
N GLN A 373 30.62 -16.92 1.86
CA GLN A 373 32.02 -16.86 2.32
C GLN A 373 32.65 -15.47 2.11
N LEU A 374 32.38 -14.81 0.98
CA LEU A 374 32.86 -13.45 0.71
C LEU A 374 32.21 -12.43 1.64
N GLN A 375 30.92 -12.57 1.94
CA GLN A 375 30.17 -11.70 2.84
C GLN A 375 30.66 -11.82 4.30
N GLN A 376 31.11 -13.01 4.71
CA GLN A 376 31.75 -13.23 6.01
C GLN A 376 33.15 -12.61 6.09
N ASN A 377 33.92 -12.68 5.01
CA ASN A 377 35.32 -12.21 4.98
C ASN A 377 35.48 -10.71 4.67
N TYR A 378 34.56 -10.12 3.89
CA TYR A 378 34.66 -8.75 3.36
C TYR A 378 33.35 -7.95 3.48
N PRO A 379 32.66 -7.95 4.64
CA PRO A 379 31.27 -7.45 4.76
C PRO A 379 31.08 -5.97 4.40
N GLN A 380 32.10 -5.13 4.59
CA GLN A 380 32.06 -3.68 4.33
C GLN A 380 32.31 -3.31 2.85
N THR A 381 33.00 -4.16 2.08
CA THR A 381 33.55 -3.79 0.75
C THR A 381 33.02 -4.65 -0.40
N LEU A 382 32.26 -5.70 -0.10
CA LEU A 382 31.63 -6.57 -1.10
C LEU A 382 30.43 -5.88 -1.77
N SER A 383 30.47 -5.76 -3.10
CA SER A 383 29.38 -5.26 -3.94
C SER A 383 29.10 -6.25 -5.06
N CYS A 384 27.84 -6.66 -5.21
CA CYS A 384 27.39 -7.75 -6.07
C CYS A 384 26.10 -7.34 -6.81
N PRO A 385 26.16 -6.63 -7.94
CA PRO A 385 24.99 -6.32 -8.76
C PRO A 385 24.26 -7.58 -9.26
N CYS A 386 22.94 -7.62 -9.04
CA CYS A 386 22.04 -8.60 -9.66
C CYS A 386 21.98 -8.38 -11.19
N THR A 387 21.76 -9.44 -11.98
CA THR A 387 21.21 -9.28 -13.34
C THR A 387 19.76 -8.88 -13.29
N THR A 388 19.01 -9.48 -12.37
CA THR A 388 17.55 -9.36 -12.28
C THR A 388 17.22 -8.44 -11.12
N VAL A 389 16.87 -7.20 -11.43
CA VAL A 389 16.65 -6.16 -10.41
C VAL A 389 15.23 -6.19 -9.82
N SER A 390 14.28 -6.81 -10.52
CA SER A 390 12.87 -6.94 -10.10
C SER A 390 12.44 -8.41 -10.12
N MET A 391 11.85 -8.90 -9.03
CA MET A 391 11.62 -10.33 -8.79
C MET A 391 10.30 -10.56 -8.02
N ASN A 392 9.34 -11.27 -8.61
CA ASN A 392 8.04 -11.52 -7.96
C ASN A 392 8.20 -12.33 -6.66
N TYR A 393 7.45 -12.01 -5.59
CA TYR A 393 7.54 -12.72 -4.31
C TYR A 393 7.29 -14.22 -4.44
N SER A 394 6.41 -14.64 -5.37
CA SER A 394 6.20 -16.04 -5.76
C SER A 394 7.46 -16.85 -6.10
N THR A 395 8.57 -16.20 -6.47
CA THR A 395 9.83 -16.90 -6.80
C THR A 395 10.60 -17.40 -5.57
N PHE A 396 10.36 -16.82 -4.38
CA PHE A 396 11.13 -17.14 -3.17
C PHE A 396 10.30 -17.20 -1.87
N ALA A 397 9.06 -16.73 -1.86
CA ALA A 397 8.16 -16.75 -0.71
C ALA A 397 6.93 -17.61 -1.00
N ALA A 398 6.52 -18.40 -0.01
CA ALA A 398 5.26 -19.14 -0.04
C ALA A 398 4.55 -18.97 1.32
N ILE A 399 3.28 -18.58 1.28
CA ILE A 399 2.43 -18.41 2.46
C ILE A 399 1.25 -19.39 2.34
N ARG A 400 0.84 -19.99 3.45
CA ARG A 400 -0.36 -20.82 3.55
C ARG A 400 -1.10 -20.51 4.86
N PRO A 401 -2.37 -20.06 4.81
CA PRO A 401 -3.24 -20.05 5.98
C PRO A 401 -3.62 -21.48 6.36
N HIS A 402 -3.88 -21.71 7.65
CA HIS A 402 -4.57 -22.88 8.17
C HIS A 402 -5.88 -22.40 8.79
N TYR A 403 -6.98 -22.64 8.08
CA TYR A 403 -8.31 -22.18 8.45
C TYR A 403 -8.83 -22.91 9.69
N HIS A 404 -9.71 -22.25 10.44
CA HIS A 404 -10.43 -22.82 11.57
C HIS A 404 -11.24 -24.04 11.14
N GLN A 405 -11.24 -25.09 11.96
CA GLN A 405 -11.79 -26.42 11.60
C GLN A 405 -13.23 -26.38 11.05
N LEU A 406 -14.03 -25.41 11.53
CA LEU A 406 -15.37 -25.11 11.05
C LEU A 406 -15.45 -24.99 9.52
N CYS A 407 -14.48 -24.29 8.91
CA CYS A 407 -14.41 -24.03 7.47
C CYS A 407 -14.02 -25.26 6.63
N SER A 408 -13.96 -26.44 7.27
CA SER A 408 -13.81 -27.75 6.65
C SER A 408 -14.80 -28.78 7.20
N SER A 409 -15.81 -28.34 7.96
CA SER A 409 -16.79 -29.20 8.63
C SER A 409 -18.13 -29.24 7.88
N ASP A 410 -18.90 -30.31 8.08
CA ASP A 410 -20.22 -30.49 7.48
C ASP A 410 -21.20 -29.35 7.86
N LEU A 411 -20.96 -28.65 8.98
CA LEU A 411 -21.79 -27.56 9.52
C LEU A 411 -21.83 -26.28 8.66
N ILE A 412 -20.99 -26.15 7.63
CA ILE A 412 -21.08 -25.06 6.66
C ILE A 412 -21.51 -25.51 5.26
N SER A 413 -21.85 -26.80 5.11
CA SER A 413 -22.30 -27.36 3.83
C SER A 413 -23.76 -27.01 3.53
N ASP A 414 -24.06 -26.89 2.23
CA ASP A 414 -25.44 -26.65 1.75
C ASP A 414 -26.39 -27.73 2.30
N LYS A 415 -25.97 -29.00 2.32
CA LYS A 415 -26.74 -30.11 2.90
C LYS A 415 -27.10 -29.89 4.37
N TRP A 416 -26.21 -29.32 5.19
CA TRP A 416 -26.54 -29.01 6.59
C TRP A 416 -27.59 -27.90 6.67
N ILE A 417 -27.41 -26.85 5.87
CA ILE A 417 -28.30 -25.68 5.82
C ILE A 417 -29.70 -26.08 5.33
N GLU A 418 -29.79 -26.93 4.30
CA GLU A 418 -31.02 -27.57 3.81
C GLU A 418 -31.65 -28.48 4.87
N TYR A 419 -30.86 -29.31 5.55
CA TYR A 419 -31.36 -30.24 6.56
C TYR A 419 -32.00 -29.52 7.76
N ILE A 420 -31.44 -28.40 8.21
CA ILE A 420 -32.01 -27.58 9.31
C ILE A 420 -33.04 -26.54 8.83
N LEU A 421 -33.36 -26.49 7.54
CA LEU A 421 -34.39 -25.62 7.00
C LEU A 421 -35.79 -26.17 7.34
N PRO A 422 -36.71 -25.36 7.88
CA PRO A 422 -38.03 -25.85 8.25
C PRO A 422 -38.90 -26.11 7.02
N SER A 423 -39.50 -27.31 6.94
CA SER A 423 -40.65 -27.53 6.05
C SER A 423 -41.80 -26.59 6.47
N LEU A 424 -42.16 -25.65 5.60
CA LEU A 424 -42.91 -24.43 5.94
C LEU A 424 -44.43 -24.62 6.19
N SER A 425 -44.91 -25.85 6.39
CA SER A 425 -46.35 -26.14 6.23
C SER A 425 -47.26 -25.73 7.39
N ASP A 426 -46.89 -25.95 8.67
CA ASP A 426 -47.89 -26.03 9.75
C ASP A 426 -47.57 -25.35 11.11
N ILE A 427 -46.41 -24.71 11.31
CA ILE A 427 -46.02 -24.18 12.64
C ILE A 427 -46.20 -22.66 12.75
N PRO A 428 -46.94 -22.12 13.77
CA PRO A 428 -47.03 -20.69 13.99
C PRO A 428 -45.70 -20.11 14.47
N TYR A 429 -45.19 -19.12 13.73
CA TYR A 429 -43.83 -18.59 13.87
C TYR A 429 -43.50 -17.96 15.23
N TYR A 430 -42.84 -18.72 16.10
CA TYR A 430 -42.06 -18.14 17.20
C TYR A 430 -40.64 -17.85 16.71
N VAL A 431 -40.34 -16.57 16.48
CA VAL A 431 -39.03 -16.12 15.95
C VAL A 431 -37.84 -16.64 16.75
N ASN A 432 -37.99 -16.83 18.07
CA ASN A 432 -36.88 -17.25 18.93
C ASN A 432 -36.64 -18.78 18.87
N ASP A 433 -37.40 -19.50 18.04
CA ASP A 433 -37.18 -20.91 17.77
C ASP A 433 -36.01 -21.11 16.79
N TYR A 434 -35.06 -21.97 17.17
CA TYR A 434 -33.90 -22.33 16.36
C TYR A 434 -34.30 -22.88 14.99
N ARG A 435 -35.41 -23.61 14.86
CA ARG A 435 -35.90 -24.13 13.58
C ARG A 435 -36.42 -23.03 12.66
N VAL A 436 -36.67 -21.83 13.17
CA VAL A 436 -37.15 -20.67 12.38
C VAL A 436 -36.00 -19.76 11.93
N THR A 437 -34.88 -19.73 12.65
CA THR A 437 -33.78 -18.76 12.44
C THR A 437 -32.36 -19.34 12.40
N GLY A 438 -32.12 -20.55 12.91
CA GLY A 438 -30.78 -21.13 13.02
C GLY A 438 -30.06 -21.33 11.68
N TYR A 439 -30.79 -21.71 10.63
CA TYR A 439 -30.23 -21.88 9.28
C TYR A 439 -29.49 -20.61 8.79
N SER A 440 -30.02 -19.39 9.01
CA SER A 440 -29.37 -18.15 8.54
C SER A 440 -28.07 -17.86 9.29
N GLN A 441 -27.93 -18.36 10.52
CA GLN A 441 -26.68 -18.27 11.28
C GLN A 441 -25.63 -19.23 10.73
N PHE A 442 -26.02 -20.42 10.26
CA PHE A 442 -25.10 -21.34 9.58
C PHE A 442 -24.74 -20.88 8.16
N GLN A 443 -25.65 -20.22 7.45
CA GLN A 443 -25.32 -19.51 6.22
C GLN A 443 -24.30 -18.39 6.45
N LEU A 444 -24.48 -17.57 7.49
CA LEU A 444 -23.47 -16.56 7.87
C LEU A 444 -22.11 -17.19 8.21
N LEU A 445 -22.06 -18.36 8.86
CA LEU A 445 -20.80 -19.06 9.12
C LEU A 445 -20.14 -19.56 7.82
N SER A 446 -20.92 -20.14 6.90
CA SER A 446 -20.42 -20.58 5.59
C SER A 446 -19.90 -19.38 4.78
N MET A 447 -20.69 -18.30 4.71
CA MET A 447 -20.31 -17.02 4.12
C MET A 447 -19.02 -16.46 4.71
N PHE A 448 -18.87 -16.40 6.04
CA PHE A 448 -17.65 -15.91 6.66
C PHE A 448 -16.43 -16.78 6.32
N CYS A 449 -16.58 -18.11 6.24
CA CYS A 449 -15.52 -19.00 5.76
C CYS A 449 -15.16 -18.73 4.29
N GLN A 450 -16.15 -18.66 3.40
CA GLN A 450 -15.97 -18.46 1.96
C GLN A 450 -15.35 -17.08 1.64
N GLN A 451 -15.91 -16.00 2.22
CA GLN A 451 -15.42 -14.64 1.99
C GLN A 451 -14.05 -14.40 2.62
N ALA A 452 -13.73 -15.05 3.76
CA ALA A 452 -12.38 -15.01 4.32
C ALA A 452 -11.37 -15.76 3.43
N GLN A 453 -11.74 -16.93 2.89
CA GLN A 453 -10.91 -17.67 1.94
C GLN A 453 -10.65 -16.83 0.68
N GLN A 454 -11.70 -16.29 0.05
CA GLN A 454 -11.57 -15.43 -1.14
C GLN A 454 -10.73 -14.18 -0.87
N ALA A 455 -10.95 -13.49 0.25
CA ALA A 455 -10.18 -12.29 0.60
C ALA A 455 -8.69 -12.60 0.80
N ILE A 456 -8.34 -13.77 1.34
CA ILE A 456 -6.94 -14.21 1.46
C ILE A 456 -6.38 -14.61 0.09
N GLU A 457 -7.14 -15.32 -0.75
CA GLU A 457 -6.68 -15.73 -2.09
C GLU A 457 -6.45 -14.51 -3.00
N ASP A 458 -7.37 -13.54 -3.03
CA ASP A 458 -7.24 -12.29 -3.78
C ASP A 458 -6.01 -11.50 -3.29
N ALA A 459 -5.88 -11.29 -1.97
CA ALA A 459 -4.76 -10.55 -1.38
C ALA A 459 -3.42 -11.29 -1.56
N LEU A 460 -3.42 -12.62 -1.54
CA LEU A 460 -2.21 -13.44 -1.74
C LEU A 460 -1.81 -13.49 -3.21
N HIS A 461 -2.77 -13.52 -4.14
CA HIS A 461 -2.53 -13.42 -5.57
C HIS A 461 -1.85 -12.09 -5.91
N VAL A 462 -2.37 -10.97 -5.40
CA VAL A 462 -1.71 -9.65 -5.48
C VAL A 462 -0.29 -9.73 -4.90
N PHE A 463 -0.15 -10.13 -3.63
CA PHE A 463 1.15 -10.17 -2.94
C PHE A 463 2.20 -11.00 -3.68
N LEU A 464 1.86 -12.21 -4.14
CA LEU A 464 2.77 -13.10 -4.84
C LEU A 464 3.11 -12.62 -6.26
N GLN A 465 2.29 -11.74 -6.84
CA GLN A 465 2.59 -11.02 -8.08
C GLN A 465 3.41 -9.76 -7.85
N THR A 466 3.32 -9.08 -6.69
CA THR A 466 4.18 -7.92 -6.39
C THR A 466 5.65 -8.25 -6.58
N THR A 467 6.43 -7.25 -7.00
CA THR A 467 7.87 -7.43 -7.24
C THR A 467 8.71 -6.88 -6.11
N PHE A 468 9.58 -7.73 -5.57
CA PHE A 468 10.70 -7.34 -4.74
C PHE A 468 11.82 -6.77 -5.61
N ILE A 469 12.29 -5.57 -5.27
CA ILE A 469 13.28 -4.83 -6.06
C ILE A 469 14.62 -4.79 -5.33
N SER A 470 15.69 -5.22 -6.00
CA SER A 470 17.03 -5.29 -5.42
C SER A 470 18.12 -5.14 -6.49
N SER A 471 18.88 -4.04 -6.44
CA SER A 471 19.98 -3.78 -7.38
C SER A 471 21.30 -4.43 -6.99
N GLN A 472 21.37 -5.05 -5.81
CA GLN A 472 22.51 -5.80 -5.26
C GLN A 472 22.02 -7.07 -4.57
N VAL A 473 22.86 -8.10 -4.48
CA VAL A 473 22.60 -9.25 -3.60
C VAL A 473 22.54 -8.79 -2.14
N LEU A 474 21.43 -9.03 -1.47
CA LEU A 474 21.28 -8.80 -0.04
C LEU A 474 21.91 -9.93 0.78
N THR A 475 22.34 -9.62 2.00
CA THR A 475 22.74 -10.66 2.96
C THR A 475 21.54 -11.55 3.31
N GLN A 476 21.78 -12.82 3.63
CA GLN A 476 20.72 -13.76 4.01
C GLN A 476 19.90 -13.29 5.22
N GLN A 477 20.50 -12.52 6.15
CA GLN A 477 19.80 -11.92 7.29
C GLN A 477 18.96 -10.72 6.85
N SER A 478 19.53 -9.77 6.09
CA SER A 478 18.83 -8.59 5.57
C SER A 478 17.61 -8.99 4.74
N PHE A 479 17.77 -9.96 3.84
CA PHE A 479 16.69 -10.53 3.05
C PHE A 479 15.60 -11.14 3.94
N ARG A 480 15.94 -12.04 4.88
CA ARG A 480 14.95 -12.68 5.74
C ARG A 480 14.16 -11.69 6.60
N VAL A 481 14.81 -10.67 7.15
CA VAL A 481 14.14 -9.63 7.94
C VAL A 481 13.18 -8.81 7.07
N GLN A 482 13.65 -8.34 5.91
CA GLN A 482 12.80 -7.58 4.96
C GLN A 482 11.57 -8.36 4.52
N ILE A 483 11.75 -9.60 4.03
CA ILE A 483 10.61 -10.41 3.53
C ILE A 483 9.64 -10.78 4.67
N ASN A 484 10.14 -11.10 5.88
CA ASN A 484 9.26 -11.31 7.05
C ASN A 484 8.42 -10.07 7.37
N SER A 485 9.05 -8.89 7.44
CA SER A 485 8.37 -7.64 7.82
C SER A 485 7.24 -7.27 6.85
N VAL A 486 7.47 -7.45 5.54
CA VAL A 486 6.42 -7.26 4.52
C VAL A 486 5.32 -8.33 4.62
N ILE A 487 5.67 -9.59 4.92
CA ILE A 487 4.67 -10.67 5.11
C ILE A 487 3.76 -10.43 6.31
N GLU A 488 4.29 -10.02 7.47
CA GLU A 488 3.45 -9.69 8.63
C GLU A 488 2.59 -8.43 8.37
N THR A 489 3.14 -7.43 7.68
CA THR A 489 2.38 -6.25 7.24
C THR A 489 1.22 -6.66 6.32
N TRP A 490 1.46 -7.55 5.35
CA TRP A 490 0.43 -8.07 4.44
C TRP A 490 -0.69 -8.82 5.19
N LYS A 491 -0.36 -9.70 6.15
CA LYS A 491 -1.37 -10.38 6.98
C LYS A 491 -2.25 -9.37 7.73
N LEU A 492 -1.63 -8.43 8.45
CA LEU A 492 -2.34 -7.45 9.27
C LEU A 492 -3.22 -6.53 8.43
N THR A 493 -2.77 -6.10 7.25
CA THR A 493 -3.58 -5.30 6.33
C THR A 493 -4.76 -6.10 5.76
N THR A 494 -4.55 -7.38 5.39
CA THR A 494 -5.62 -8.24 4.86
C THR A 494 -6.73 -8.45 5.91
N VAL A 495 -6.34 -8.80 7.13
CA VAL A 495 -7.26 -8.98 8.28
C VAL A 495 -8.01 -7.67 8.60
N ASN A 496 -7.30 -6.55 8.72
CA ASN A 496 -7.93 -5.27 9.10
C ASN A 496 -8.87 -4.72 8.02
N THR A 497 -8.58 -4.91 6.73
CA THR A 497 -9.49 -4.48 5.64
C THR A 497 -10.81 -5.23 5.67
N PHE A 498 -10.78 -6.55 5.92
CA PHE A 498 -11.98 -7.38 6.07
C PHE A 498 -12.81 -6.94 7.28
N ILE A 499 -12.20 -6.88 8.47
CA ILE A 499 -12.89 -6.51 9.73
C ILE A 499 -13.49 -5.11 9.64
N ARG A 500 -12.74 -4.11 9.17
CA ARG A 500 -13.25 -2.72 9.08
C ARG A 500 -14.45 -2.59 8.14
N THR A 501 -14.52 -3.42 7.10
CA THR A 501 -15.68 -3.46 6.20
C THR A 501 -16.92 -4.02 6.92
N ILE A 502 -16.75 -5.09 7.71
CA ILE A 502 -17.83 -5.67 8.55
C ILE A 502 -18.28 -4.68 9.63
N GLU A 503 -17.35 -4.07 10.38
CA GLU A 503 -17.67 -3.13 11.45
C GLU A 503 -18.40 -1.88 10.94
N LEU A 504 -18.01 -1.37 9.77
CA LEU A 504 -18.68 -0.24 9.13
C LEU A 504 -20.08 -0.62 8.61
N PHE A 505 -20.27 -1.84 8.09
CA PHE A 505 -21.60 -2.34 7.74
C PHE A 505 -22.49 -2.50 8.98
N ARG A 506 -21.98 -3.08 10.08
CA ARG A 506 -22.71 -3.20 11.36
C ARG A 506 -23.17 -1.83 11.88
N ALA A 507 -22.27 -0.85 11.91
CA ALA A 507 -22.57 0.52 12.34
C ALA A 507 -23.60 1.23 11.45
N THR A 508 -23.51 1.07 10.13
CA THR A 508 -24.45 1.71 9.19
C THR A 508 -25.81 1.00 9.14
N MET A 509 -25.85 -0.32 9.34
CA MET A 509 -27.08 -1.11 9.46
C MET A 509 -27.87 -0.72 10.72
N GLN A 510 -27.22 -0.67 11.89
CA GLN A 510 -27.85 -0.19 13.14
C GLN A 510 -28.22 1.29 13.04
N GLY A 511 -27.30 2.12 12.54
CA GLY A 511 -27.49 3.56 12.47
C GLY A 511 -28.57 4.03 11.49
N ASN A 512 -28.87 3.23 10.45
CA ASN A 512 -30.04 3.42 9.60
C ASN A 512 -31.29 2.68 10.11
N GLN A 513 -31.15 1.89 11.17
CA GLN A 513 -32.17 0.98 11.71
C GLN A 513 -32.76 0.11 10.59
N LEU A 514 -31.91 -0.55 9.80
CA LEU A 514 -32.35 -1.35 8.64
C LEU A 514 -33.19 -2.56 9.07
N ALA A 515 -34.32 -2.77 8.42
CA ALA A 515 -35.26 -3.84 8.72
C ALA A 515 -34.73 -5.23 8.34
N SER A 516 -34.73 -6.16 9.30
CA SER A 516 -34.54 -7.60 9.09
C SER A 516 -35.87 -8.34 9.32
N ASP A 517 -36.24 -9.23 8.40
CA ASP A 517 -37.47 -10.06 8.36
C ASP A 517 -38.04 -10.43 9.73
N VAL A 518 -37.21 -11.10 10.54
CA VAL A 518 -37.61 -11.66 11.84
C VAL A 518 -36.86 -11.06 13.02
N ALA A 519 -35.70 -10.42 12.82
CA ALA A 519 -34.74 -10.14 13.88
C ALA A 519 -35.05 -8.85 14.67
N ASN A 520 -34.78 -7.66 14.15
CA ASN A 520 -34.98 -6.41 14.91
C ASN A 520 -36.44 -5.92 14.97
N ILE A 521 -37.37 -6.52 14.24
CA ILE A 521 -38.74 -5.99 14.08
C ILE A 521 -39.80 -6.78 14.83
N LYS A 522 -40.84 -6.06 15.26
CA LYS A 522 -42.14 -6.62 15.66
C LYS A 522 -43.24 -5.85 14.95
N LEU A 523 -43.96 -6.55 14.07
CA LEU A 523 -45.14 -6.03 13.37
C LEU A 523 -46.38 -6.09 14.28
N THR A 524 -47.23 -5.08 14.17
CA THR A 524 -48.51 -4.98 14.87
C THR A 524 -49.58 -4.35 13.98
N THR A 525 -50.85 -4.61 14.28
CA THR A 525 -51.99 -4.19 13.47
C THR A 525 -52.97 -3.38 14.32
N ASN A 526 -53.40 -2.23 13.82
CA ASN A 526 -54.57 -1.56 14.40
C ASN A 526 -55.82 -2.25 13.86
N SER A 527 -56.53 -3.00 14.70
CA SER A 527 -57.72 -3.79 14.34
C SER A 527 -58.92 -2.95 13.86
N ILE A 528 -58.89 -1.62 14.05
CA ILE A 528 -59.96 -0.70 13.64
C ILE A 528 -59.60 0.01 12.31
N SER A 529 -58.35 0.46 12.15
CA SER A 529 -57.93 1.19 10.94
C SER A 529 -57.25 0.32 9.88
N GLY A 530 -56.84 -0.90 10.21
CA GLY A 530 -56.03 -1.78 9.35
C GLY A 530 -54.58 -1.33 9.19
N LYS A 531 -54.16 -0.21 9.80
CA LYS A 531 -52.79 0.32 9.69
C LYS A 531 -51.79 -0.66 10.30
N LEU A 532 -50.75 -0.99 9.52
CA LEU A 532 -49.58 -1.75 9.96
C LEU A 532 -48.62 -0.82 10.70
N THR A 533 -48.16 -1.23 11.89
CA THR A 533 -47.26 -0.45 12.74
C THR A 533 -46.07 -1.32 13.16
N TRP A 534 -44.88 -0.76 12.99
CA TRP A 534 -43.60 -1.39 13.31
C TRP A 534 -43.13 -0.95 14.69
N TYR A 535 -42.58 -1.89 15.46
CA TYR A 535 -41.84 -1.59 16.68
C TYR A 535 -40.49 -2.31 16.64
N ALA A 536 -39.45 -1.66 17.17
CA ALA A 536 -38.20 -2.34 17.46
C ALA A 536 -38.42 -3.45 18.51
N ARG A 537 -37.84 -4.62 18.26
CA ARG A 537 -37.97 -5.80 19.13
C ARG A 537 -37.20 -5.61 20.43
N ILE A 538 -37.63 -6.34 21.46
CA ILE A 538 -36.97 -6.42 22.76
C ILE A 538 -36.50 -7.86 22.98
N TYR A 539 -35.21 -8.02 23.31
CA TYR A 539 -34.56 -9.26 23.69
C TYR A 539 -33.95 -9.07 25.09
N SER A 540 -34.26 -9.93 26.07
CA SER A 540 -33.72 -9.82 27.45
C SER A 540 -33.88 -8.44 28.12
N ASN A 541 -34.99 -7.73 27.87
CA ASN A 541 -35.24 -6.32 28.26
C ASN A 541 -34.32 -5.26 27.60
N CYS A 542 -33.45 -5.66 26.68
CA CYS A 542 -32.68 -4.79 25.79
C CYS A 542 -33.47 -4.55 24.49
N LEU A 543 -33.48 -3.32 23.98
CA LEU A 543 -34.32 -2.86 22.87
C LEU A 543 -33.49 -2.60 21.61
N CYS A 544 -33.86 -3.19 20.48
CA CYS A 544 -33.06 -3.14 19.24
C CYS A 544 -32.83 -1.74 18.66
N ALA A 545 -33.76 -0.80 18.87
CA ALA A 545 -33.52 0.59 18.48
C ALA A 545 -32.29 1.16 19.20
N LEU A 546 -32.15 0.90 20.51
CA LEU A 546 -31.09 1.46 21.34
C LEU A 546 -29.76 0.67 21.30
N SER A 547 -29.75 -0.57 20.81
CA SER A 547 -28.51 -1.34 20.63
C SER A 547 -28.66 -2.53 19.69
N ALA A 548 -27.71 -2.67 18.77
CA ALA A 548 -27.58 -3.81 17.87
C ALA A 548 -27.31 -5.15 18.60
N THR A 549 -26.68 -5.09 19.78
CA THR A 549 -26.19 -6.27 20.52
C THR A 549 -27.21 -6.86 21.49
N CYS A 550 -28.47 -6.40 21.50
CA CYS A 550 -29.51 -7.02 22.32
C CYS A 550 -29.80 -8.45 21.84
N HIS A 551 -29.65 -9.41 22.75
CA HIS A 551 -29.74 -10.85 22.46
C HIS A 551 -30.37 -11.63 23.61
N GLN A 552 -30.66 -12.91 23.34
CA GLN A 552 -31.07 -13.92 24.32
C GLN A 552 -30.66 -15.31 23.79
N THR A 553 -30.56 -16.30 24.67
CA THR A 553 -30.31 -17.70 24.26
C THR A 553 -31.41 -18.18 23.33
N ILE A 554 -31.01 -18.79 22.20
CA ILE A 554 -31.95 -19.40 21.25
C ILE A 554 -32.32 -20.82 21.73
N GLY A 555 -33.50 -21.30 21.36
CA GLY A 555 -33.99 -22.58 21.82
C GLY A 555 -35.04 -23.18 20.90
N ILE A 556 -35.56 -24.34 21.28
CA ILE A 556 -36.63 -25.03 20.57
C ILE A 556 -37.90 -24.89 21.40
N TYR A 557 -39.01 -24.47 20.80
CA TYR A 557 -40.24 -24.10 21.50
C TYR A 557 -41.46 -24.85 20.94
N ASP A 558 -42.30 -25.35 21.84
CA ASP A 558 -43.61 -25.88 21.47
C ASP A 558 -44.67 -24.78 21.57
N TYR A 559 -45.57 -24.72 20.59
CA TYR A 559 -46.79 -23.92 20.66
C TYR A 559 -47.89 -24.67 21.41
N ASN A 560 -48.38 -24.10 22.50
CA ASN A 560 -49.57 -24.61 23.19
C ASN A 560 -50.83 -23.90 22.66
N SER A 561 -51.57 -24.59 21.80
CA SER A 561 -52.81 -24.10 21.19
C SER A 561 -53.96 -23.86 22.18
N PHE A 562 -53.88 -24.36 23.42
CA PHE A 562 -54.89 -24.09 24.46
C PHE A 562 -54.64 -22.81 25.25
N SER A 563 -53.39 -22.32 25.28
CA SER A 563 -53.01 -21.10 26.00
C SER A 563 -52.45 -19.99 25.12
N GLU A 564 -52.33 -20.24 23.80
CA GLU A 564 -51.71 -19.37 22.80
C GLU A 564 -50.27 -18.94 23.15
N THR A 565 -49.57 -19.74 23.98
CA THR A 565 -48.21 -19.47 24.45
C THR A 565 -47.19 -20.47 23.93
N PHE A 566 -45.94 -20.02 23.81
CA PHE A 566 -44.80 -20.85 23.46
C PHE A 566 -44.02 -21.25 24.71
N THR A 567 -43.65 -22.52 24.83
CA THR A 567 -42.87 -23.07 25.95
C THR A 567 -41.57 -23.69 25.45
N ILE A 568 -40.44 -23.29 26.04
CA ILE A 568 -39.13 -23.82 25.67
C ILE A 568 -39.01 -25.32 26.04
N ARG A 569 -38.42 -26.10 25.14
CA ARG A 569 -38.07 -27.53 25.29
C ARG A 569 -36.59 -27.71 25.57
N CYS A 570 -35.76 -27.15 24.69
CA CYS A 570 -34.31 -27.15 24.75
C CYS A 570 -33.80 -25.71 24.55
N SER A 571 -32.69 -25.35 25.19
CA SER A 571 -31.96 -24.11 24.96
C SER A 571 -30.56 -24.44 24.47
N ILE A 572 -30.14 -23.89 23.33
CA ILE A 572 -28.84 -24.24 22.73
C ILE A 572 -27.73 -23.47 23.49
N PRO A 573 -26.78 -24.15 24.16
CA PRO A 573 -25.78 -23.50 25.00
C PRO A 573 -24.94 -22.48 24.22
N ASN A 574 -24.88 -21.25 24.74
CA ASN A 574 -24.12 -20.12 24.21
C ASN A 574 -24.35 -19.79 22.72
N PHE A 575 -25.48 -20.22 22.16
CA PHE A 575 -25.97 -19.82 20.84
C PHE A 575 -27.15 -18.85 21.04
N PHE A 576 -27.15 -17.72 20.32
CA PHE A 576 -28.03 -16.58 20.61
C PHE A 576 -28.89 -16.18 19.40
N ILE A 577 -30.06 -15.60 19.71
CA ILE A 577 -30.85 -14.78 18.78
C ILE A 577 -30.86 -13.33 19.29
N GLY A 578 -30.85 -12.36 18.38
CA GLY A 578 -30.79 -10.94 18.69
C GLY A 578 -31.24 -10.07 17.52
N CYS A 579 -30.96 -8.77 17.60
CA CYS A 579 -31.50 -7.77 16.67
C CYS A 579 -31.11 -7.97 15.20
N ASN A 580 -29.92 -8.51 14.91
CA ASN A 580 -29.49 -8.82 13.56
C ASN A 580 -28.84 -10.21 13.57
N PRO A 581 -29.05 -11.07 12.55
CA PRO A 581 -28.44 -12.40 12.49
C PRO A 581 -26.92 -12.39 12.69
N THR A 582 -26.20 -11.41 12.11
CA THR A 582 -24.75 -11.26 12.31
C THR A 582 -24.39 -10.89 13.75
N GLU A 583 -25.07 -9.94 14.39
CA GLU A 583 -24.77 -9.58 15.78
C GLU A 583 -25.00 -10.76 16.74
N ALA A 584 -26.12 -11.46 16.56
CA ALA A 584 -26.46 -12.64 17.37
C ALA A 584 -25.44 -13.78 17.19
N LEU A 585 -25.00 -14.02 15.96
CA LEU A 585 -23.99 -15.02 15.67
C LEU A 585 -22.61 -14.64 16.23
N LEU A 586 -22.14 -13.41 16.01
CA LEU A 586 -20.82 -12.95 16.46
C LEU A 586 -20.66 -13.06 17.98
N LEU A 587 -21.73 -12.76 18.74
CA LEU A 587 -21.80 -12.93 20.19
C LEU A 587 -21.87 -14.39 20.65
N SER A 588 -22.24 -15.33 19.77
CA SER A 588 -22.38 -16.75 20.09
C SER A 588 -21.03 -17.48 20.10
N SER A 589 -20.96 -18.61 20.83
CA SER A 589 -19.95 -19.65 20.61
C SER A 589 -20.58 -20.85 19.88
N LEU A 590 -19.75 -21.82 19.50
CA LEU A 590 -20.20 -23.05 18.85
C LEU A 590 -20.24 -24.25 19.82
N GLU A 591 -20.35 -23.99 21.13
CA GLU A 591 -20.19 -24.98 22.20
C GLU A 591 -21.02 -26.26 22.01
N CYS A 592 -22.29 -26.13 21.63
CA CYS A 592 -23.17 -27.26 21.32
C CYS A 592 -22.61 -28.17 20.21
N PHE A 593 -21.92 -27.60 19.22
CA PHE A 593 -21.43 -28.30 18.02
C PHE A 593 -20.08 -28.99 18.22
N TYR A 594 -19.46 -28.81 19.40
CA TYR A 594 -18.39 -29.68 19.90
C TYR A 594 -18.93 -30.90 20.69
N ASN A 595 -20.25 -30.99 20.89
CA ASN A 595 -20.88 -32.02 21.72
C ASN A 595 -21.97 -32.76 20.93
N LEU A 596 -21.64 -33.97 20.45
CA LEU A 596 -22.56 -34.83 19.69
C LEU A 596 -23.92 -35.03 20.39
N SER A 597 -23.95 -35.10 21.73
CA SER A 597 -25.21 -35.24 22.48
C SER A 597 -26.12 -34.01 22.35
N CYS A 598 -25.55 -32.81 22.25
CA CYS A 598 -26.30 -31.57 22.05
C CYS A 598 -26.84 -31.48 20.60
N MET A 599 -26.02 -31.88 19.62
CA MET A 599 -26.44 -31.98 18.22
C MET A 599 -27.57 -33.00 18.02
N LEU A 600 -27.52 -34.14 18.71
CA LEU A 600 -28.59 -35.15 18.71
C LEU A 600 -29.85 -34.71 19.49
N GLU A 601 -29.75 -33.77 20.44
CA GLU A 601 -30.93 -33.17 21.06
C GLU A 601 -31.63 -32.20 20.12
N ILE A 602 -30.89 -31.47 19.27
CA ILE A 602 -31.45 -30.62 18.21
C ILE A 602 -32.12 -31.48 17.12
N ASP A 603 -31.42 -32.51 16.62
CA ASP A 603 -31.90 -33.50 15.63
C ASP A 603 -33.31 -34.03 15.96
N HIS A 604 -33.56 -34.38 17.22
CA HIS A 604 -34.84 -34.93 17.69
C HIS A 604 -36.07 -34.05 17.38
N TYR A 605 -35.89 -32.74 17.21
CA TYR A 605 -36.98 -31.80 16.92
C TYR A 605 -36.97 -31.23 15.49
N ILE A 606 -36.02 -31.64 14.65
CA ILE A 606 -35.96 -31.27 13.23
C ILE A 606 -36.84 -32.23 12.42
N ASN A 607 -37.93 -31.71 11.86
CA ASN A 607 -38.86 -32.47 11.03
C ASN A 607 -38.44 -32.41 9.55
N SER A 608 -37.25 -32.96 9.25
CA SER A 608 -36.72 -33.08 7.88
C SER A 608 -37.07 -34.45 7.28
N SER A 609 -37.19 -34.52 5.96
CA SER A 609 -37.35 -35.77 5.21
C SER A 609 -36.04 -36.52 4.96
N GLU A 610 -34.89 -35.88 5.22
CA GLU A 610 -33.56 -36.48 5.10
C GLU A 610 -32.99 -36.93 6.45
N SER A 611 -31.98 -37.80 6.42
CA SER A 611 -31.16 -38.13 7.59
C SER A 611 -29.78 -37.49 7.47
N PHE A 612 -29.38 -36.67 8.45
CA PHE A 612 -28.03 -36.12 8.55
C PHE A 612 -27.09 -37.08 9.30
N ASN A 613 -25.79 -37.03 9.02
CA ASN A 613 -24.78 -37.79 9.76
C ASN A 613 -23.87 -36.81 10.51
N PHE A 614 -23.96 -36.82 11.83
CA PHE A 614 -23.39 -35.76 12.67
C PHE A 614 -21.90 -35.98 13.00
N SER A 615 -21.06 -35.10 12.47
CA SER A 615 -19.66 -34.94 12.87
C SER A 615 -19.53 -33.76 13.85
N ALA A 616 -19.24 -34.03 15.12
CA ALA A 616 -18.96 -32.96 16.09
C ALA A 616 -17.56 -32.37 15.88
N LEU A 617 -17.40 -31.07 16.17
CA LEU A 617 -16.11 -30.36 16.13
C LEU A 617 -15.16 -30.89 17.22
N ASN A 618 -13.85 -30.86 16.97
CA ASN A 618 -12.84 -31.41 17.87
C ASN A 618 -12.32 -30.35 18.86
N PRO A 619 -12.58 -30.49 20.19
CA PRO A 619 -12.15 -29.53 21.20
C PRO A 619 -10.63 -29.48 21.43
N ASP A 620 -9.88 -30.48 20.97
CA ASP A 620 -8.41 -30.49 21.05
C ASP A 620 -7.75 -29.56 20.02
N LEU A 621 -8.48 -29.13 18.99
CA LEU A 621 -7.99 -28.21 17.96
C LEU A 621 -8.34 -26.74 18.28
N ASN A 622 -9.57 -26.49 18.73
CA ASN A 622 -10.07 -25.15 19.07
C ASN A 622 -10.99 -25.21 20.29
N PRO A 623 -10.96 -24.22 21.19
CA PRO A 623 -11.71 -24.27 22.45
C PRO A 623 -13.21 -24.01 22.21
N PRO A 624 -14.13 -24.85 22.72
CA PRO A 624 -15.58 -24.72 22.47
C PRO A 624 -16.25 -23.41 22.92
N ASN A 625 -15.59 -22.66 23.81
CA ASN A 625 -16.07 -21.38 24.33
C ASN A 625 -15.52 -20.15 23.60
N GLU A 626 -14.80 -20.32 22.48
CA GLU A 626 -14.46 -19.19 21.60
C GLU A 626 -15.71 -18.63 20.91
N THR A 627 -15.85 -17.30 20.89
CA THR A 627 -16.94 -16.62 20.18
C THR A 627 -16.68 -16.57 18.68
N VAL A 628 -17.73 -16.58 17.87
CA VAL A 628 -17.59 -16.43 16.42
C VAL A 628 -16.94 -15.09 16.05
N GLU A 629 -17.15 -14.03 16.83
CA GLU A 629 -16.44 -12.76 16.65
C GLU A 629 -14.91 -12.90 16.80
N SER A 630 -14.41 -13.76 17.69
CA SER A 630 -12.97 -14.04 17.81
C SER A 630 -12.43 -14.78 16.57
N ILE A 631 -13.19 -15.72 16.02
CA ILE A 631 -12.81 -16.48 14.82
C ILE A 631 -12.83 -15.57 13.57
N VAL A 632 -13.87 -14.73 13.42
CA VAL A 632 -14.02 -13.75 12.33
C VAL A 632 -12.95 -12.66 12.42
N ASN A 633 -12.61 -12.17 13.62
CA ASN A 633 -11.52 -11.21 13.83
C ASN A 633 -10.12 -11.81 13.59
N ARG A 634 -10.00 -13.12 13.36
CA ARG A 634 -8.78 -13.80 12.89
C ARG A 634 -8.88 -14.19 11.41
N LEU A 635 -9.83 -13.63 10.66
CA LEU A 635 -10.13 -13.94 9.26
C LEU A 635 -10.37 -15.44 9.03
N MET A 636 -11.02 -16.10 10.00
CA MET A 636 -11.24 -17.55 10.05
C MET A 636 -9.94 -18.40 9.98
N VAL A 637 -8.77 -17.82 10.31
CA VAL A 637 -7.46 -18.50 10.31
C VAL A 637 -6.92 -18.70 11.72
N ASP A 638 -6.49 -19.92 12.03
CA ASP A 638 -5.82 -20.24 13.30
C ASP A 638 -4.32 -19.99 13.25
N THR A 639 -3.65 -20.43 12.18
CA THR A 639 -2.21 -20.22 12.04
C THR A 639 -1.81 -19.88 10.61
N TRP A 640 -0.73 -19.11 10.49
CA TRP A 640 -0.11 -18.76 9.21
C TRP A 640 1.24 -19.45 9.10
N SER A 641 1.45 -20.23 8.04
CA SER A 641 2.76 -20.82 7.74
C SER A 641 3.40 -20.12 6.55
N SER A 642 4.65 -19.66 6.71
CA SER A 642 5.40 -18.92 5.69
C SER A 642 6.80 -19.48 5.52
N ASN A 643 7.21 -19.73 4.27
CA ASN A 643 8.52 -20.25 3.90
C ASN A 643 9.23 -19.26 2.96
N ILE A 644 10.51 -18.97 3.23
CA ILE A 644 11.32 -17.95 2.53
C ILE A 644 12.67 -18.56 2.12
N SER A 645 12.84 -18.72 0.80
CA SER A 645 13.99 -19.37 0.16
C SER A 645 15.03 -18.35 -0.32
N PHE A 646 16.02 -18.08 0.53
CA PHE A 646 17.20 -17.31 0.13
C PHE A 646 17.95 -17.91 -1.09
N PRO A 647 18.09 -19.25 -1.24
CA PRO A 647 18.66 -19.83 -2.46
C PRO A 647 17.87 -19.50 -3.73
N SER A 648 16.53 -19.48 -3.67
CA SER A 648 15.70 -19.10 -4.83
C SER A 648 15.89 -17.63 -5.18
N TYR A 649 15.86 -16.73 -4.20
CA TYR A 649 16.16 -15.32 -4.38
C TYR A 649 17.57 -15.09 -4.98
N TYR A 650 18.60 -15.76 -4.45
CA TYR A 650 19.96 -15.64 -4.96
C TYR A 650 20.06 -16.09 -6.42
N ASN A 651 19.43 -17.22 -6.77
CA ASN A 651 19.40 -17.75 -8.13
C ASN A 651 18.62 -16.86 -9.10
N GLN A 652 17.60 -16.13 -8.63
CA GLN A 652 16.84 -15.18 -9.45
C GLN A 652 17.61 -13.87 -9.65
N CYS A 653 18.23 -13.32 -8.60
CA CYS A 653 19.10 -12.14 -8.66
C CYS A 653 20.33 -12.38 -9.55
N ALA A 654 20.90 -13.59 -9.52
CA ALA A 654 21.99 -14.08 -10.38
C ALA A 654 23.12 -13.06 -10.61
N PRO A 655 23.98 -12.79 -9.61
CA PRO A 655 24.98 -11.73 -9.72
C PRO A 655 25.99 -11.97 -10.86
N LEU A 656 26.08 -11.02 -11.78
CA LEU A 656 27.08 -11.01 -12.88
C LEU A 656 28.51 -11.07 -12.36
N SER A 657 28.78 -10.30 -11.30
CA SER A 657 30.08 -10.25 -10.65
C SER A 657 29.96 -9.74 -9.23
N CYS A 658 30.77 -10.26 -8.32
CA CYS A 658 31.04 -9.63 -7.02
C CYS A 658 32.43 -9.01 -7.02
N THR A 659 32.54 -7.76 -6.58
CA THR A 659 33.82 -7.07 -6.33
C THR A 659 33.96 -6.79 -4.84
N PHE A 660 35.14 -7.05 -4.29
CA PHE A 660 35.49 -6.75 -2.89
C PHE A 660 36.91 -6.16 -2.81
N GLN A 661 37.22 -5.49 -1.71
CA GLN A 661 38.55 -4.95 -1.43
C GLN A 661 39.24 -5.74 -0.33
N TYR A 662 40.54 -5.96 -0.47
CA TYR A 662 41.39 -6.64 0.51
C TYR A 662 42.76 -5.95 0.59
N GLU A 663 43.43 -6.07 1.73
CA GLU A 663 44.84 -5.65 1.85
C GLU A 663 45.76 -6.70 1.26
N ASP A 664 46.66 -6.27 0.37
CA ASP A 664 47.77 -7.07 -0.14
C ASP A 664 49.10 -6.31 0.06
N ARG A 665 50.23 -6.97 -0.18
CA ARG A 665 51.54 -6.30 -0.20
C ARG A 665 51.84 -5.79 -1.61
N ASP A 666 52.57 -4.67 -1.71
CA ASP A 666 52.98 -4.14 -3.01
C ASP A 666 53.79 -5.20 -3.79
N ASN A 667 53.34 -5.50 -5.02
CA ASN A 667 53.90 -6.58 -5.84
C ASN A 667 55.41 -6.35 -6.08
N LEU A 668 56.20 -7.43 -6.08
CA LEU A 668 57.67 -7.40 -6.26
C LEU A 668 58.09 -6.54 -7.47
N PHE A 669 57.34 -6.59 -8.58
CA PHE A 669 57.60 -5.75 -9.75
C PHE A 669 57.49 -4.25 -9.43
N LEU A 670 56.46 -3.86 -8.68
CA LEU A 670 56.18 -2.46 -8.29
C LEU A 670 57.20 -1.95 -7.26
N ILE A 671 57.66 -2.83 -6.35
CA ILE A 671 58.80 -2.57 -5.47
C ILE A 671 60.07 -2.33 -6.31
N ILE A 672 60.38 -3.20 -7.27
CA ILE A 672 61.56 -3.09 -8.14
C ILE A 672 61.52 -1.80 -8.97
N THR A 673 60.40 -1.45 -9.62
CA THR A 673 60.29 -0.21 -10.40
C THR A 673 60.43 1.04 -9.53
N SER A 674 59.89 1.02 -8.31
CA SER A 674 60.04 2.12 -7.35
C SER A 674 61.50 2.32 -6.93
N ILE A 675 62.22 1.22 -6.65
CA ILE A 675 63.65 1.24 -6.33
C ILE A 675 64.47 1.78 -7.52
N ILE A 676 64.17 1.35 -8.76
CA ILE A 676 64.84 1.84 -9.97
C ILE A 676 64.65 3.36 -10.16
N GLY A 677 63.44 3.88 -9.91
CA GLY A 677 63.17 5.32 -9.93
C GLY A 677 63.99 6.09 -8.90
N ILE A 678 64.00 5.63 -7.65
CA ILE A 678 64.71 6.27 -6.53
C ILE A 678 66.24 6.17 -6.70
N PHE A 679 66.76 5.12 -7.35
CA PHE A 679 68.19 4.87 -7.54
C PHE A 679 68.93 6.04 -8.21
N GLY A 680 68.28 6.78 -9.12
CA GLY A 680 68.86 7.97 -9.76
C GLY A 680 69.18 9.09 -8.77
N GLY A 681 68.20 9.45 -7.93
CA GLY A 681 68.37 10.46 -6.88
C GLY A 681 69.32 10.00 -5.77
N LEU A 682 69.17 8.75 -5.32
CA LEU A 682 70.03 8.13 -4.30
C LEU A 682 71.51 8.10 -4.72
N SER A 683 71.77 7.73 -5.99
CA SER A 683 73.13 7.72 -6.55
C SER A 683 73.78 9.12 -6.56
N LEU A 684 72.99 10.16 -6.83
CA LEU A 684 73.48 11.55 -6.83
C LEU A 684 73.76 12.04 -5.40
N GLY A 685 72.82 11.82 -4.47
CA GLY A 685 72.98 12.18 -3.06
C GLY A 685 74.20 11.50 -2.41
N LEU A 686 74.38 10.19 -2.63
CA LEU A 686 75.54 9.45 -2.11
C LEU A 686 76.87 9.97 -2.65
N LYS A 687 76.94 10.42 -3.92
CA LYS A 687 78.15 11.02 -4.49
C LYS A 687 78.46 12.38 -3.84
N LEU A 688 77.46 13.20 -3.58
CA LEU A 688 77.62 14.47 -2.86
C LEU A 688 78.08 14.25 -1.41
N VAL A 689 77.45 13.33 -0.69
CA VAL A 689 77.85 12.95 0.67
C VAL A 689 79.28 12.42 0.72
N ILE A 690 79.72 11.65 -0.27
CA ILE A 690 81.12 11.18 -0.36
C ILE A 690 82.09 12.31 -0.65
N ILE A 691 81.74 13.30 -1.49
CA ILE A 691 82.57 14.49 -1.70
C ILE A 691 82.74 15.26 -0.38
N ILE A 692 81.65 15.44 0.37
CA ILE A 692 81.66 16.12 1.68
C ILE A 692 82.50 15.34 2.70
N ILE A 693 82.32 14.01 2.80
CA ILE A 693 83.09 13.15 3.71
C ILE A 693 84.59 13.16 3.36
N LEU A 694 84.95 13.09 2.06
CA LEU A 694 86.34 13.17 1.63
C LEU A 694 86.94 14.54 1.96
N GLN A 695 86.22 15.64 1.74
CA GLN A 695 86.65 16.98 2.15
C GLN A 695 86.80 17.11 3.68
N PHE A 696 85.98 16.42 4.46
CA PHE A 696 86.06 16.42 5.92
C PHE A 696 87.25 15.60 6.45
N ILE A 697 87.55 14.46 5.82
CA ILE A 697 88.72 13.61 6.14
C ILE A 697 90.02 14.32 5.75
N ASP A 698 90.08 14.94 4.57
CA ASP A 698 91.23 15.74 4.11
C ASP A 698 91.54 16.85 5.11
N LYS A 699 90.50 17.60 5.53
CA LYS A 699 90.58 18.66 6.56
C LYS A 699 90.98 18.18 7.97
N ILE A 700 90.87 16.88 8.26
CA ILE A 700 91.34 16.28 9.52
C ILE A 700 92.80 15.81 9.41
N LEU A 701 93.26 15.36 8.23
CA LEU A 701 94.67 14.99 8.04
C LEU A 701 95.62 16.19 7.87
N THR A 702 95.16 17.32 7.33
CA THR A 702 96.05 18.44 6.97
C THR A 702 96.22 19.51 8.06
N ASN A 703 96.59 19.11 9.28
CA ASN A 703 97.09 20.01 10.33
C ASN A 703 98.57 19.69 10.66
N GLY A 704 99.47 19.94 9.70
CA GLY A 704 100.89 19.60 9.81
C GLY A 704 101.78 20.21 8.71
N ILE A 705 102.09 21.51 8.86
CA ILE A 705 103.21 22.26 8.24
C ILE A 705 103.38 22.18 6.69
N ALA A 706 102.93 23.25 6.02
CA ALA A 706 103.53 23.95 4.88
C ALA A 706 104.15 23.21 3.66
N ASN A 707 103.52 23.44 2.50
CA ASN A 707 104.12 23.61 1.15
C ASN A 707 105.05 22.53 0.56
N LEU A 708 104.57 21.91 -0.55
CA LEU A 708 105.13 22.28 -1.86
C LEU A 708 104.10 22.13 -3.00
N ASN A 709 104.39 22.82 -4.12
CA ASN A 709 103.49 22.97 -5.28
C ASN A 709 103.20 21.66 -6.03
N LEU A 710 101.99 21.11 -5.91
CA LEU A 710 101.49 20.10 -6.85
C LEU A 710 99.97 20.16 -7.08
N LEU A 711 99.46 21.23 -7.73
CA LEU A 711 98.22 21.17 -8.53
C LEU A 711 97.98 22.38 -9.46
N ARG A 712 99.02 22.89 -10.13
CA ARG A 712 98.86 23.92 -11.19
C ARG A 712 98.19 23.37 -12.48
N SER A 713 97.96 22.05 -12.54
CA SER A 713 97.56 21.28 -13.73
C SER A 713 96.05 21.00 -13.89
N ILE A 714 95.17 21.80 -13.28
CA ILE A 714 93.72 21.76 -13.56
C ILE A 714 93.24 23.02 -14.34
N LYS A 715 94.08 24.06 -14.47
CA LYS A 715 93.72 25.31 -15.18
C LYS A 715 93.96 25.28 -16.70
N SER A 716 94.07 24.10 -17.32
CA SER A 716 94.38 23.93 -18.75
C SER A 716 93.57 22.83 -19.47
N ILE A 717 92.41 22.43 -18.93
CA ILE A 717 91.53 21.40 -19.54
C ILE A 717 90.27 21.98 -20.20
N PHE A 718 89.88 23.23 -19.90
CA PHE A 718 88.74 23.90 -20.55
C PHE A 718 89.05 25.33 -21.01
N SER A 719 89.63 25.45 -22.21
CA SER A 719 89.75 26.72 -22.94
C SER A 719 89.70 26.55 -24.47
N CYS A 720 88.66 25.88 -24.97
CA CYS A 720 88.09 26.00 -26.31
C CYS A 720 86.61 25.53 -26.22
N THR A 721 85.64 26.44 -26.11
CA THR A 721 84.97 27.27 -27.14
C THR A 721 83.67 26.63 -27.68
N THR A 722 82.62 27.46 -27.71
CA THR A 722 81.27 27.26 -28.30
C THR A 722 80.46 26.00 -27.92
N GLU A 723 80.89 24.77 -28.26
CA GLU A 723 80.02 23.58 -28.27
C GLU A 723 79.47 23.23 -26.87
N HIS A 724 80.34 23.13 -25.86
CA HIS A 724 79.96 22.75 -24.50
C HIS A 724 79.01 23.75 -23.81
N GLN A 725 79.13 25.05 -24.09
CA GLN A 725 78.25 26.06 -23.46
C GLN A 725 76.81 25.95 -23.97
N LEU A 726 76.62 25.58 -25.24
CA LEU A 726 75.29 25.37 -25.81
C LEU A 726 74.62 24.13 -25.18
N ILE A 727 75.36 23.02 -25.06
CA ILE A 727 74.89 21.79 -24.41
C ILE A 727 74.49 22.07 -22.95
N HIS A 728 75.34 22.77 -22.17
CA HIS A 728 75.05 23.05 -20.76
C HIS A 728 73.86 24.01 -20.57
N ARG A 729 73.70 25.04 -21.43
CA ARG A 729 72.54 25.95 -21.37
C ARG A 729 71.25 25.24 -21.78
N LEU A 730 71.25 24.50 -22.89
CA LEU A 730 70.08 23.74 -23.34
C LEU A 730 69.66 22.68 -22.31
N HIS A 731 70.62 21.95 -21.75
CA HIS A 731 70.37 20.99 -20.67
C HIS A 731 69.74 21.65 -19.43
N PHE A 732 70.27 22.78 -18.97
CA PHE A 732 69.72 23.51 -17.83
C PHE A 732 68.31 24.02 -18.09
N ILE A 733 68.05 24.59 -19.27
CA ILE A 733 66.71 25.09 -19.66
C ILE A 733 65.70 23.93 -19.74
N LEU A 734 66.06 22.80 -20.38
CA LEU A 734 65.20 21.62 -20.44
C LEU A 734 64.86 21.09 -19.05
N VAL A 735 65.85 20.98 -18.15
CA VAL A 735 65.64 20.54 -16.76
C VAL A 735 64.74 21.52 -16.01
N VAL A 736 65.00 22.83 -16.06
CA VAL A 736 64.19 23.83 -15.35
C VAL A 736 62.75 23.86 -15.87
N VAL A 737 62.53 23.96 -17.18
CA VAL A 737 61.18 24.02 -17.77
C VAL A 737 60.37 22.77 -17.45
N THR A 738 60.98 21.58 -17.53
CA THR A 738 60.27 20.32 -17.25
C THR A 738 59.97 20.13 -15.77
N LEU A 739 60.88 20.53 -14.86
CA LEU A 739 60.59 20.58 -13.43
C LEU A 739 59.49 21.60 -13.09
N SER A 740 59.45 22.77 -13.75
CA SER A 740 58.35 23.74 -13.58
C SER A 740 57.00 23.17 -14.04
N ILE A 741 56.96 22.51 -15.21
CA ILE A 741 55.73 21.86 -15.71
C ILE A 741 55.29 20.72 -14.78
N ILE A 742 56.21 19.86 -14.32
CA ILE A 742 55.91 18.78 -13.39
C ILE A 742 55.47 19.32 -12.02
N TYR A 743 56.09 20.40 -11.53
CA TYR A 743 55.67 21.07 -10.29
C TYR A 743 54.23 21.57 -10.42
N ILE A 744 53.93 22.36 -11.46
CA ILE A 744 52.57 22.86 -11.76
C ILE A 744 51.57 21.70 -11.82
N PHE A 745 51.84 20.66 -12.62
CA PHE A 745 50.95 19.50 -12.74
C PHE A 745 50.77 18.74 -11.41
N SER A 746 51.82 18.63 -10.59
CA SER A 746 51.76 17.98 -9.28
C SER A 746 51.04 18.81 -8.22
N ALA A 747 51.10 20.14 -8.30
CA ALA A 747 50.44 21.07 -7.39
C ALA A 747 48.94 21.19 -7.66
N PHE A 748 48.51 21.08 -8.93
CA PHE A 748 47.09 21.01 -9.32
C PHE A 748 46.52 19.57 -9.30
N SER A 749 47.33 18.55 -8.98
CA SER A 749 46.86 17.17 -8.77
C SER A 749 46.30 17.01 -7.36
N SER A 750 45.02 17.30 -7.18
CA SER A 750 44.28 17.02 -5.95
C SER A 750 44.24 15.52 -5.60
N ARG A 751 44.01 15.20 -4.31
CA ARG A 751 43.87 13.83 -3.81
C ARG A 751 42.68 13.74 -2.86
N SER A 752 41.76 12.81 -3.13
CA SER A 752 40.78 12.35 -2.14
C SER A 752 41.46 11.52 -1.06
N ILE A 753 41.33 11.92 0.20
CA ILE A 753 41.74 11.13 1.37
C ILE A 753 40.47 10.64 2.06
N THR A 754 40.30 9.33 2.15
CA THR A 754 39.21 8.70 2.92
C THR A 754 39.72 8.37 4.32
N ILE A 755 38.94 8.70 5.35
CA ILE A 755 39.21 8.35 6.74
C ILE A 755 38.05 7.49 7.25
N GLU A 756 38.36 6.43 8.00
CA GLU A 756 37.39 5.60 8.72
C GLU A 756 37.51 5.83 10.23
N ILE A 757 36.37 5.86 10.92
CA ILE A 757 36.24 5.99 12.37
C ILE A 757 35.30 4.89 12.86
N GLU A 758 35.82 3.97 13.67
CA GLU A 758 35.00 2.96 14.37
C GLU A 758 34.16 3.59 15.47
N LYS A 759 32.89 3.15 15.59
CA LYS A 759 31.97 3.42 16.71
C LYS A 759 31.99 4.86 17.24
N PRO A 760 31.74 5.88 16.39
CA PRO A 760 31.72 7.27 16.83
C PRO A 760 30.61 7.54 17.84
N SER A 761 30.84 8.53 18.70
CA SER A 761 29.78 9.09 19.55
C SER A 761 28.88 10.04 18.75
N LEU A 762 27.64 10.26 19.21
CA LEU A 762 26.69 11.17 18.55
C LEU A 762 27.29 12.58 18.32
N SER A 763 28.01 13.13 19.30
CA SER A 763 28.68 14.43 19.15
C SER A 763 29.85 14.38 18.16
N THR A 764 30.56 13.26 18.04
CA THR A 764 31.57 13.04 16.99
C THR A 764 30.93 12.97 15.61
N PHE A 765 29.77 12.31 15.49
CA PHE A 765 29.03 12.24 14.22
C PHE A 765 28.57 13.62 13.76
N THR A 766 27.90 14.41 14.62
CA THR A 766 27.41 15.76 14.26
C THR A 766 28.56 16.72 13.91
N ASP A 767 29.73 16.58 14.53
CA ASP A 767 30.94 17.34 14.19
C ASP A 767 31.59 16.93 12.86
N LEU A 768 31.28 15.73 12.34
CA LEU A 768 31.70 15.28 11.01
C LEU A 768 30.65 15.65 9.94
N GLU A 769 29.37 15.46 10.24
CA GLU A 769 28.20 15.85 9.44
C GLU A 769 28.33 17.32 9.01
N THR A 770 28.50 18.22 9.98
CA THR A 770 28.67 19.67 9.75
C THR A 770 29.94 20.09 8.97
N ARG A 771 30.86 19.17 8.67
CA ARG A 771 32.12 19.45 7.95
C ARG A 771 32.25 18.70 6.61
N PHE A 772 31.60 17.54 6.47
CA PHE A 772 31.88 16.58 5.40
C PHE A 772 30.62 15.91 4.81
N ASP A 773 29.43 16.47 5.07
CA ASP A 773 28.08 15.98 4.70
C ASP A 773 28.02 15.22 3.35
N ASP A 774 28.44 15.85 2.25
CA ASP A 774 28.48 15.29 0.88
C ASP A 774 29.22 13.94 0.73
N SER A 775 30.02 13.56 1.72
CA SER A 775 30.90 12.37 1.68
C SER A 775 30.75 11.42 2.87
N LEU A 776 29.99 11.78 3.91
CA LEU A 776 29.91 11.03 5.15
C LEU A 776 28.97 9.82 5.00
N GLN A 777 29.50 8.61 5.20
CA GLN A 777 28.73 7.37 5.15
C GLN A 777 29.03 6.48 6.35
N CYS A 778 28.00 6.21 7.14
CA CYS A 778 28.08 5.44 8.39
C CYS A 778 27.20 4.19 8.32
N SER A 779 27.74 3.02 8.63
CA SER A 779 27.00 1.74 8.59
C SER A 779 26.33 1.45 9.94
N CYS A 780 25.02 1.19 9.99
CA CYS A 780 24.33 0.77 11.22
C CYS A 780 24.68 -0.69 11.58
N SER A 781 24.72 -1.01 12.88
CA SER A 781 24.76 -2.42 13.33
C SER A 781 23.38 -3.09 13.26
N GLN A 782 22.32 -2.33 13.58
CA GLN A 782 20.94 -2.78 13.52
C GLN A 782 20.25 -2.06 12.36
N ILE A 783 20.03 -2.82 11.27
CA ILE A 783 19.47 -2.28 10.00
C ILE A 783 17.94 -2.23 9.95
N SER A 784 17.29 -2.71 11.01
CA SER A 784 15.84 -2.85 11.15
C SER A 784 15.48 -2.33 12.53
N ILE A 785 14.87 -1.16 12.58
CA ILE A 785 14.55 -0.46 13.82
C ILE A 785 13.05 -0.19 13.80
N LYS A 786 12.29 -0.68 14.76
CA LYS A 786 10.85 -0.37 14.82
C LYS A 786 10.63 1.14 14.98
N TYR A 787 9.59 1.70 14.35
CA TYR A 787 9.27 3.12 14.55
C TYR A 787 8.99 3.45 16.04
N GLU A 788 8.39 2.54 16.81
CA GLU A 788 8.04 2.77 18.23
C GLU A 788 9.22 3.11 19.15
N SER A 789 10.47 2.85 18.73
CA SER A 789 11.66 3.19 19.53
C SER A 789 12.15 4.64 19.38
N PHE A 790 11.79 5.34 18.30
CA PHE A 790 12.27 6.70 18.01
C PHE A 790 11.19 7.69 17.51
N LEU A 791 10.01 7.21 17.11
CA LEU A 791 8.88 8.01 16.65
C LEU A 791 7.67 7.79 17.55
N ASN A 792 7.13 8.88 18.10
CA ASN A 792 5.85 8.90 18.80
C ASN A 792 4.86 9.76 17.99
N VAL A 793 3.66 9.23 17.73
CA VAL A 793 2.59 9.93 17.03
C VAL A 793 1.30 9.80 17.83
N THR A 794 0.62 10.92 18.09
CA THR A 794 -0.67 10.96 18.80
C THR A 794 -1.71 11.75 17.99
N SER A 795 -2.98 11.41 18.16
CA SER A 795 -4.10 12.03 17.45
C SER A 795 -5.01 12.83 18.40
N ARG A 796 -5.45 14.02 17.97
CA ARG A 796 -6.60 14.72 18.54
C ARG A 796 -7.81 14.49 17.65
N PHE A 797 -8.90 14.05 18.23
CA PHE A 797 -10.20 13.93 17.56
C PHE A 797 -11.06 15.18 17.76
N HIS A 798 -12.01 15.40 16.85
CA HIS A 798 -12.98 16.48 16.91
C HIS A 798 -13.79 16.42 18.20
N SER A 799 -14.04 17.59 18.81
CA SER A 799 -14.63 17.74 20.15
C SER A 799 -15.94 16.96 20.36
N ILE A 800 -16.72 16.76 19.28
CA ILE A 800 -17.95 15.98 19.27
C ILE A 800 -17.78 14.55 19.79
N CYS A 801 -16.64 13.90 19.49
CA CYS A 801 -16.33 12.54 19.93
C CYS A 801 -15.95 12.45 21.43
N SER A 802 -15.92 13.58 22.13
CA SER A 802 -15.75 13.70 23.58
C SER A 802 -16.93 14.41 24.27
N SER A 803 -18.01 14.67 23.52
CA SER A 803 -19.18 15.41 23.99
C SER A 803 -20.32 14.48 24.43
N ASP A 804 -21.32 15.02 25.12
CA ASP A 804 -22.52 14.26 25.51
C ASP A 804 -23.27 13.68 24.29
N PHE A 805 -23.10 14.26 23.08
CA PHE A 805 -23.80 13.87 21.86
C PHE A 805 -23.48 12.46 21.34
N VAL A 806 -22.38 11.85 21.79
CA VAL A 806 -22.04 10.45 21.49
C VAL A 806 -22.28 9.51 22.68
N SER A 807 -22.97 9.99 23.72
CA SER A 807 -23.25 9.21 24.94
C SER A 807 -24.56 8.43 24.87
N ASN A 808 -24.57 7.25 25.50
CA ASN A 808 -25.78 6.45 25.70
C ASN A 808 -26.88 7.22 26.49
N HIS A 809 -26.51 8.25 27.26
CA HIS A 809 -27.48 9.09 27.99
C HIS A 809 -28.24 10.01 27.03
N TRP A 810 -27.54 10.67 26.10
CA TRP A 810 -28.15 11.51 25.05
C TRP A 810 -29.00 10.68 24.08
N ILE A 811 -28.45 9.57 23.58
CA ILE A 811 -29.15 8.65 22.67
C ILE A 811 -30.47 8.16 23.31
N LYS A 812 -30.44 7.75 24.58
CA LYS A 812 -31.62 7.30 25.32
C LYS A 812 -32.62 8.44 25.63
N TYR A 813 -32.14 9.66 25.84
CA TYR A 813 -32.99 10.85 26.02
C TYR A 813 -33.77 11.15 24.74
N LEU A 814 -33.10 11.16 23.58
CA LEU A 814 -33.72 11.41 22.28
C LEU A 814 -34.73 10.34 21.88
N TYR A 815 -34.50 9.08 22.22
CA TYR A 815 -35.45 7.99 21.93
C TYR A 815 -36.83 8.23 22.57
N GLY A 816 -36.89 8.86 23.75
CA GLY A 816 -38.11 9.25 24.47
C GLY A 816 -39.05 8.10 24.91
N GLY A 817 -38.86 6.89 24.38
CA GLY A 817 -39.93 5.92 24.20
C GLY A 817 -40.76 6.29 22.97
N ILE A 818 -40.78 5.44 21.93
CA ILE A 818 -41.53 5.65 20.68
C ILE A 818 -42.93 6.20 20.98
N PRO A 819 -43.21 7.47 20.66
CA PRO A 819 -44.58 7.96 20.57
C PRO A 819 -45.26 7.14 19.48
N PRO A 820 -46.50 6.64 19.67
CA PRO A 820 -47.21 5.93 18.60
C PRO A 820 -47.17 6.77 17.31
N ILE A 821 -46.96 6.09 16.17
CA ILE A 821 -46.54 6.64 14.86
C ILE A 821 -47.42 7.81 14.34
N ASP A 822 -48.56 8.04 14.97
CA ASP A 822 -49.50 9.12 14.66
C ASP A 822 -49.16 10.48 15.34
N LEU A 823 -48.09 10.58 16.14
CA LEU A 823 -47.71 11.80 16.89
C LEU A 823 -46.65 12.71 16.24
N TYR A 824 -45.78 12.19 15.38
CA TYR A 824 -44.72 12.96 14.71
C TYR A 824 -44.63 12.57 13.23
N SER A 825 -44.27 13.55 12.39
CA SER A 825 -44.01 13.31 10.96
C SER A 825 -42.61 12.73 10.77
N PRO A 826 -42.36 11.88 9.74
CA PRO A 826 -41.01 11.51 9.30
C PRO A 826 -40.11 12.71 8.95
N ASN A 827 -40.70 13.89 8.70
CA ASN A 827 -39.98 15.14 8.44
C ASN A 827 -39.58 15.89 9.73
N ASP A 828 -39.96 15.40 10.92
CA ASP A 828 -39.45 15.95 12.19
C ASP A 828 -38.13 15.27 12.54
N PHE A 829 -37.07 16.05 12.74
CA PHE A 829 -35.76 15.57 13.17
C PHE A 829 -35.86 14.61 14.36
N MET A 830 -36.72 14.91 15.35
CA MET A 830 -36.89 14.10 16.56
C MET A 830 -37.29 12.64 16.27
N TYR A 831 -37.89 12.36 15.11
CA TYR A 831 -38.33 11.02 14.71
C TYR A 831 -37.16 10.09 14.31
N SER A 832 -36.01 10.65 13.94
CA SER A 832 -34.79 9.89 13.58
C SER A 832 -33.54 10.26 14.39
N ALA A 833 -33.63 11.28 15.25
CA ALA A 833 -32.49 11.84 15.98
C ALA A 833 -31.69 10.79 16.77
N GLU A 834 -32.34 9.85 17.46
CA GLU A 834 -31.67 8.76 18.17
C GLU A 834 -30.70 7.98 17.25
N ALA A 835 -31.20 7.47 16.12
CA ALA A 835 -30.41 6.74 15.14
C ALA A 835 -29.29 7.61 14.50
N GLN A 836 -29.59 8.89 14.25
CA GLN A 836 -28.59 9.88 13.77
C GLN A 836 -27.42 10.07 14.77
N PHE A 837 -27.68 10.08 16.08
CA PHE A 837 -26.61 10.19 17.08
C PHE A 837 -25.96 8.84 17.41
N GLN A 838 -26.65 7.71 17.26
CA GLN A 838 -26.01 6.38 17.32
C GLN A 838 -24.93 6.23 16.26
N ILE A 839 -25.24 6.53 14.99
CA ILE A 839 -24.26 6.36 13.92
C ILE A 839 -23.09 7.35 14.03
N LEU A 840 -23.34 8.55 14.56
CA LEU A 840 -22.29 9.51 14.91
C LEU A 840 -21.37 8.97 16.03
N ALA A 841 -21.93 8.35 17.07
CA ALA A 841 -21.16 7.69 18.12
C ALA A 841 -20.33 6.52 17.56
N SER A 842 -20.92 5.69 16.69
CA SER A 842 -20.20 4.63 15.99
C SER A 842 -19.09 5.18 15.10
N PHE A 843 -19.30 6.26 14.35
CA PHE A 843 -18.23 6.88 13.55
C PHE A 843 -17.09 7.41 14.41
N CYS A 844 -17.37 8.00 15.57
CA CYS A 844 -16.33 8.39 16.53
C CYS A 844 -15.55 7.18 17.06
N GLN A 845 -16.22 6.09 17.44
CA GLN A 845 -15.59 4.86 17.93
C GLN A 845 -14.75 4.17 16.84
N LEU A 846 -15.30 3.98 15.64
CA LEU A 846 -14.60 3.38 14.51
C LEU A 846 -13.41 4.23 14.07
N SER A 847 -13.55 5.56 14.04
CA SER A 847 -12.43 6.46 13.72
C SER A 847 -11.29 6.35 14.75
N GLN A 848 -11.64 6.33 16.04
CA GLN A 848 -10.67 6.14 17.13
C GLN A 848 -9.95 4.78 17.01
N LYS A 849 -10.69 3.70 16.72
CA LYS A 849 -10.12 2.37 16.49
C LYS A 849 -9.21 2.33 15.25
N ILE A 850 -9.69 2.78 14.09
CA ILE A 850 -8.95 2.77 12.82
C ILE A 850 -7.61 3.49 12.96
N VAL A 851 -7.61 4.68 13.59
CA VAL A 851 -6.39 5.45 13.84
C VAL A 851 -5.49 4.77 14.89
N ALA A 852 -6.04 4.24 15.99
CA ALA A 852 -5.25 3.54 17.00
C ALA A 852 -4.57 2.27 16.45
N ASP A 853 -5.32 1.40 15.77
CA ASP A 853 -4.82 0.21 15.08
C ASP A 853 -3.69 0.57 14.10
N ALA A 854 -3.89 1.62 13.29
CA ALA A 854 -2.95 2.03 12.27
C ALA A 854 -1.69 2.69 12.87
N LEU A 855 -1.81 3.42 13.99
CA LEU A 855 -0.65 3.93 14.74
C LEU A 855 0.13 2.80 15.41
N ILE A 856 -0.55 1.75 15.88
CA ILE A 856 0.09 0.52 16.38
C ILE A 856 0.83 -0.18 15.22
N GLN A 857 0.19 -0.35 14.06
CA GLN A 857 0.81 -0.91 12.85
C GLN A 857 2.07 -0.14 12.43
N LEU A 858 2.01 1.21 12.42
CA LEU A 858 3.17 2.06 12.16
C LEU A 858 4.28 1.81 13.19
N GLY A 859 3.95 1.86 14.49
CA GLY A 859 4.90 1.67 15.59
C GLY A 859 5.64 0.33 15.54
N VAL A 860 4.95 -0.78 15.27
CA VAL A 860 5.57 -2.11 15.19
C VAL A 860 6.31 -2.37 13.88
N SER A 861 6.06 -1.59 12.82
CA SER A 861 6.71 -1.76 11.51
C SER A 861 8.18 -1.36 11.52
N ASP A 862 8.98 -2.02 10.68
CA ASP A 862 10.42 -1.77 10.59
C ASP A 862 10.76 -0.52 9.76
N PHE A 863 11.40 0.46 10.38
CA PHE A 863 12.24 1.42 9.67
C PHE A 863 13.55 0.72 9.27
N ILE A 864 13.63 0.32 8.00
CA ILE A 864 14.79 -0.37 7.44
C ILE A 864 15.76 0.62 6.80
N ASN A 865 17.01 0.64 7.27
CA ASN A 865 18.10 1.38 6.62
C ASN A 865 19.47 0.74 6.92
N THR A 866 20.35 0.65 5.92
CA THR A 866 21.71 0.10 6.09
C THR A 866 22.72 1.12 6.61
N GLN A 867 22.45 2.41 6.38
CA GLN A 867 23.29 3.52 6.82
C GLN A 867 22.57 4.39 7.87
N LEU A 868 23.33 5.13 8.67
CA LEU A 868 22.78 6.18 9.53
C LEU A 868 22.33 7.37 8.65
N LEU A 869 21.10 7.83 8.82
CA LEU A 869 20.63 9.07 8.19
C LEU A 869 21.05 10.32 8.98
N THR A 870 21.26 11.43 8.27
CA THR A 870 21.30 12.77 8.87
C THR A 870 19.96 13.13 9.52
N SER A 871 19.97 14.04 10.48
CA SER A 871 18.76 14.41 11.23
C SER A 871 17.64 14.97 10.33
N SER A 872 18.02 15.77 9.32
CA SER A 872 17.12 16.24 8.26
C SER A 872 16.55 15.09 7.42
N SER A 873 17.39 14.20 6.91
CA SER A 873 16.97 13.06 6.08
C SER A 873 16.04 12.09 6.81
N LEU A 874 16.26 11.90 8.12
CA LEU A 874 15.36 11.11 8.96
C LEU A 874 13.99 11.79 9.05
N ASN A 875 13.96 13.08 9.39
CA ASN A 875 12.71 13.82 9.53
C ASN A 875 11.92 13.88 8.21
N ASP A 876 12.57 14.17 7.08
CA ASP A 876 11.91 14.20 5.77
C ASP A 876 11.29 12.84 5.40
N ARG A 877 11.99 11.74 5.70
CA ARG A 877 11.48 10.37 5.46
C ARG A 877 10.33 10.00 6.39
N ILE A 878 10.34 10.48 7.64
CA ILE A 878 9.23 10.32 8.59
C ILE A 878 8.01 11.15 8.15
N GLN A 879 8.18 12.44 7.85
CA GLN A 879 7.08 13.30 7.41
C GLN A 879 6.47 12.80 6.09
N THR A 880 7.28 12.27 5.17
CA THR A 880 6.77 11.57 3.96
C THR A 880 5.82 10.44 4.33
N LYS A 881 6.20 9.57 5.28
CA LYS A 881 5.37 8.42 5.71
C LYS A 881 4.16 8.84 6.55
N ILE A 882 4.23 9.92 7.31
CA ILE A 882 3.09 10.46 8.06
C ILE A 882 2.07 11.11 7.11
N ASN A 883 2.52 11.81 6.06
CA ASN A 883 1.64 12.34 5.03
C ASN A 883 0.92 11.21 4.28
N GLU A 884 1.66 10.17 3.85
CA GLU A 884 1.09 8.96 3.22
C GLU A 884 0.03 8.30 4.12
N PHE A 885 0.31 8.19 5.42
CA PHE A 885 -0.60 7.65 6.44
C PHE A 885 -1.87 8.51 6.62
N GLN A 886 -1.71 9.84 6.75
CA GLN A 886 -2.81 10.80 6.85
C GLN A 886 -3.76 10.74 5.64
N LEU A 887 -3.21 10.52 4.45
CA LEU A 887 -3.98 10.45 3.21
C LEU A 887 -4.67 9.09 3.02
N THR A 888 -3.99 7.98 3.36
CA THR A 888 -4.47 6.63 3.03
C THR A 888 -5.61 6.15 3.94
N MET A 889 -5.54 6.41 5.26
CA MET A 889 -6.58 5.87 6.17
C MET A 889 -7.99 6.42 5.90
N PRO A 890 -8.21 7.75 5.74
CA PRO A 890 -9.55 8.27 5.54
C PRO A 890 -10.07 7.90 4.15
N GLN A 891 -9.20 7.88 3.13
CA GLN A 891 -9.53 7.41 1.77
C GLN A 891 -10.11 5.98 1.73
N LEU A 892 -9.51 5.03 2.45
CA LEU A 892 -10.01 3.65 2.52
C LEU A 892 -11.36 3.56 3.26
N PHE A 893 -11.53 4.33 4.34
CA PHE A 893 -12.78 4.41 5.09
C PHE A 893 -13.91 5.05 4.25
N VAL A 894 -13.63 6.15 3.56
CA VAL A 894 -14.59 6.84 2.67
C VAL A 894 -15.01 5.95 1.52
N ALA A 895 -14.08 5.23 0.87
CA ALA A 895 -14.41 4.29 -0.19
C ALA A 895 -15.40 3.19 0.29
N SER A 896 -15.12 2.61 1.47
CA SER A 896 -15.98 1.60 2.09
C SER A 896 -17.34 2.17 2.48
N LEU A 897 -17.38 3.37 3.08
CA LEU A 897 -18.62 4.06 3.49
C LEU A 897 -19.49 4.42 2.28
N SER A 898 -18.89 4.93 1.20
CA SER A 898 -19.58 5.24 -0.05
C SER A 898 -20.16 3.98 -0.69
N LEU A 899 -19.39 2.89 -0.74
CA LEU A 899 -19.86 1.61 -1.28
C LEU A 899 -21.09 1.10 -0.50
N ILE A 900 -21.06 1.13 0.84
CA ILE A 900 -22.19 0.71 1.68
C ILE A 900 -23.42 1.64 1.52
N ARG A 901 -23.21 2.97 1.47
CA ARG A 901 -24.30 3.95 1.27
C ARG A 901 -25.03 3.76 -0.05
N GLU A 902 -24.27 3.61 -1.14
CA GLU A 902 -24.84 3.46 -2.47
C GLU A 902 -25.51 2.09 -2.66
N THR A 903 -24.96 0.99 -2.13
CA THR A 903 -25.63 -0.33 -2.19
C THR A 903 -26.85 -0.42 -1.29
N THR A 904 -26.83 0.18 -0.10
CA THR A 904 -28.02 0.32 0.79
C THR A 904 -29.15 1.05 0.08
N GLY A 905 -28.82 2.17 -0.59
CA GLY A 905 -29.76 2.96 -1.35
C GLY A 905 -30.29 2.23 -2.59
N ALA A 906 -29.42 1.65 -3.41
CA ALA A 906 -29.82 0.95 -4.62
C ALA A 906 -30.60 -0.35 -4.33
N ASN A 907 -30.34 -1.02 -3.19
CA ASN A 907 -31.17 -2.14 -2.73
C ASN A 907 -32.49 -1.71 -2.08
N MET A 908 -32.73 -0.40 -1.93
CA MET A 908 -33.94 0.19 -1.35
C MET A 908 -34.23 -0.29 0.09
N LEU A 909 -33.20 -0.64 0.86
CA LEU A 909 -33.36 -1.34 2.15
C LEU A 909 -34.21 -0.52 3.13
N MET A 910 -35.29 -1.09 3.66
CA MET A 910 -36.24 -0.38 4.53
C MET A 910 -35.61 -0.01 5.88
N SER A 911 -35.94 1.16 6.42
CA SER A 911 -35.69 1.46 7.84
C SER A 911 -36.92 1.08 8.67
N ILE A 912 -36.74 0.52 9.88
CA ILE A 912 -37.85 0.26 10.82
C ILE A 912 -38.53 1.57 11.25
N LEU A 913 -37.81 2.69 11.17
CA LEU A 913 -38.35 4.04 11.39
C LEU A 913 -39.33 4.46 10.29
N SER A 914 -39.46 3.71 9.19
CA SER A 914 -40.34 4.03 8.05
C SER A 914 -40.04 5.41 7.43
N THR A 915 -38.78 5.87 7.50
CA THR A 915 -38.33 7.18 6.98
C THR A 915 -38.10 7.20 5.47
N ASN A 916 -37.90 6.04 4.84
CA ASN A 916 -37.74 5.90 3.40
C ASN A 916 -38.96 5.30 2.69
N TRP A 917 -39.62 4.31 3.31
CA TRP A 917 -40.75 3.57 2.73
C TRP A 917 -41.86 3.38 3.76
N ILE A 918 -43.12 3.46 3.30
CA ILE A 918 -44.33 3.23 4.12
C ILE A 918 -45.28 2.23 3.45
N PHE A 919 -46.10 1.56 4.26
CA PHE A 919 -47.10 0.61 3.78
C PHE A 919 -48.42 1.29 3.42
N ALA A 920 -48.98 0.91 2.27
CA ALA A 920 -50.33 1.27 1.85
C ALA A 920 -51.13 0.01 1.49
N VAL A 921 -52.41 0.00 1.89
CA VAL A 921 -53.31 -1.14 1.69
C VAL A 921 -54.24 -0.84 0.51
N SER A 922 -54.07 -1.53 -0.61
CA SER A 922 -55.04 -1.49 -1.71
C SER A 922 -56.13 -2.52 -1.46
N ARG A 923 -57.37 -2.06 -1.20
CA ARG A 923 -58.53 -2.96 -1.03
C ARG A 923 -59.11 -3.28 -2.41
N ASN A 924 -59.05 -4.56 -2.81
CA ASN A 924 -59.77 -5.03 -3.98
C ASN A 924 -61.28 -5.19 -3.70
N THR A 925 -62.06 -5.44 -4.74
CA THR A 925 -63.52 -5.65 -4.65
C THR A 925 -63.94 -7.00 -4.05
N ALA A 926 -63.00 -7.90 -3.76
CA ALA A 926 -63.23 -9.21 -3.15
C ALA A 926 -62.96 -9.24 -1.63
N GLY A 927 -62.40 -8.16 -1.06
CA GLY A 927 -62.10 -8.04 0.36
C GLY A 927 -60.69 -8.47 0.78
N THR A 928 -59.86 -8.97 -0.14
CA THR A 928 -58.44 -9.27 0.11
C THR A 928 -57.58 -8.04 -0.24
N GLY A 929 -56.88 -7.48 0.75
CA GLY A 929 -56.01 -6.33 0.53
C GLY A 929 -54.62 -6.75 0.06
N MET A 930 -54.16 -6.22 -1.07
CA MET A 930 -52.74 -6.26 -1.44
C MET A 930 -52.05 -5.06 -0.79
N MET A 931 -51.07 -5.34 0.08
CA MET A 931 -50.19 -4.29 0.59
C MET A 931 -49.08 -3.99 -0.41
N HIS A 932 -48.83 -2.71 -0.61
CA HIS A 932 -47.79 -2.19 -1.49
C HIS A 932 -47.03 -1.09 -0.74
N ASN A 933 -45.76 -0.92 -1.10
CA ASN A 933 -44.92 0.09 -0.48
C ASN A 933 -44.96 1.38 -1.30
N ILE A 934 -44.87 2.51 -0.60
CA ILE A 934 -44.81 3.86 -1.17
C ILE A 934 -43.53 4.53 -0.66
N PRO A 935 -42.70 5.11 -1.53
CA PRO A 935 -41.50 5.82 -1.11
C PRO A 935 -41.87 7.21 -0.57
N LEU A 936 -41.24 7.61 0.54
CA LEU A 936 -41.38 8.96 1.07
C LEU A 936 -40.65 9.99 0.21
N LYS A 937 -41.00 11.26 0.43
CA LYS A 937 -40.51 12.41 -0.36
C LYS A 937 -40.16 13.57 0.55
N PHE A 938 -38.91 14.02 0.51
CA PHE A 938 -38.37 15.14 1.28
C PHE A 938 -38.05 16.29 0.32
N GLU A 939 -38.66 17.47 0.52
CA GLU A 939 -38.54 18.64 -0.37
C GLU A 939 -38.74 18.35 -1.88
N GLY A 940 -39.54 17.31 -2.19
CA GLY A 940 -39.83 16.85 -3.56
C GLY A 940 -38.89 15.75 -4.09
N CYS A 941 -37.73 15.54 -3.45
CA CYS A 941 -36.83 14.41 -3.72
C CYS A 941 -37.43 13.12 -3.15
N SER A 942 -37.49 12.02 -3.91
CA SER A 942 -38.11 10.76 -3.49
C SER A 942 -37.09 9.66 -3.17
N CYS A 943 -37.33 8.92 -2.09
CA CYS A 943 -36.46 7.85 -1.62
C CYS A 943 -36.31 6.66 -2.59
N ALA A 944 -37.20 6.50 -3.57
CA ALA A 944 -37.06 5.51 -4.65
C ALA A 944 -36.15 5.97 -5.81
N LEU A 945 -35.74 7.26 -5.83
CA LEU A 945 -34.87 7.86 -6.85
C LEU A 945 -33.51 8.30 -6.29
N SER A 946 -33.41 8.50 -4.98
CA SER A 946 -32.16 8.77 -4.29
C SER A 946 -32.29 8.47 -2.80
N SER A 947 -31.35 7.71 -2.25
CA SER A 947 -31.21 7.52 -0.79
C SER A 947 -30.88 8.82 -0.04
N LYS A 948 -30.36 9.83 -0.73
CA LYS A 948 -29.78 11.03 -0.12
C LYS A 948 -30.78 12.18 0.06
N CYS A 949 -32.07 11.97 -0.25
CA CYS A 949 -33.10 13.00 -0.05
C CYS A 949 -33.24 13.35 1.44
N VAL A 950 -33.19 14.65 1.72
CA VAL A 950 -33.30 15.26 3.05
C VAL A 950 -34.17 16.52 2.99
N SER A 951 -34.66 16.97 4.14
CA SER A 951 -35.33 18.25 4.35
C SER A 951 -34.85 18.93 5.63
N SER A 952 -34.94 20.27 5.67
CA SER A 952 -34.58 21.03 6.86
C SER A 952 -35.61 20.86 7.99
N SER A 953 -35.13 20.53 9.19
CA SER A 953 -35.99 20.28 10.36
C SER A 953 -35.33 20.79 11.65
N ARG A 954 -35.83 21.92 12.16
CA ARG A 954 -35.38 22.58 13.40
C ARG A 954 -33.87 22.88 13.49
N GLY A 955 -33.19 23.09 12.37
CA GLY A 955 -31.75 23.38 12.31
C GLY A 955 -30.84 22.15 12.14
N MET A 956 -31.41 20.95 12.17
CA MET A 956 -30.82 19.70 11.69
C MET A 956 -31.55 19.24 10.42
N LEU A 957 -31.19 18.09 9.87
CA LEU A 957 -31.88 17.48 8.72
C LEU A 957 -32.61 16.19 9.10
N SER A 958 -33.68 15.89 8.36
CA SER A 958 -34.41 14.62 8.34
C SER A 958 -34.48 14.11 6.90
N GLY A 959 -34.49 12.82 6.66
CA GLY A 959 -34.43 12.27 5.30
C GLY A 959 -34.67 10.77 5.24
N CYS A 960 -34.50 10.19 4.05
CA CYS A 960 -34.78 8.76 3.81
C CYS A 960 -34.05 7.85 4.80
N TYR A 961 -32.77 8.15 5.04
CA TYR A 961 -31.88 7.41 5.92
C TYR A 961 -31.30 8.35 7.00
N PRO A 962 -31.27 7.94 8.29
CA PRO A 962 -30.59 8.69 9.34
C PRO A 962 -29.12 8.99 9.00
N LEU A 963 -28.39 8.06 8.37
CA LEU A 963 -27.01 8.25 7.89
C LEU A 963 -26.88 9.47 6.97
N GLU A 964 -27.69 9.55 5.92
CA GLU A 964 -27.64 10.67 4.96
C GLU A 964 -28.09 11.98 5.60
N SER A 965 -29.01 11.91 6.58
CA SER A 965 -29.51 13.06 7.34
C SER A 965 -28.44 13.66 8.25
N ILE A 966 -27.71 12.83 9.01
CA ILE A 966 -26.65 13.32 9.90
C ILE A 966 -25.42 13.78 9.11
N LEU A 967 -25.03 13.04 8.06
CA LEU A 967 -23.87 13.40 7.21
C LEU A 967 -24.04 14.78 6.58
N GLN A 968 -25.22 15.08 6.02
CA GLN A 968 -25.52 16.37 5.40
C GLN A 968 -25.80 17.49 6.42
N SER A 969 -26.05 17.17 7.70
CA SER A 969 -26.22 18.16 8.77
C SER A 969 -24.89 18.85 9.14
N THR A 970 -24.96 20.02 9.79
CA THR A 970 -23.79 20.80 10.22
C THR A 970 -23.70 20.93 11.74
N LEU A 971 -22.54 21.31 12.26
CA LEU A 971 -22.33 21.55 13.70
C LEU A 971 -23.04 22.80 14.25
N THR A 972 -23.70 23.59 13.39
CA THR A 972 -24.34 24.87 13.76
C THR A 972 -25.39 24.68 14.86
N CYS A 973 -26.34 23.74 14.68
CA CYS A 973 -27.33 23.45 15.72
C CYS A 973 -26.67 22.91 16.99
N LEU A 974 -25.69 22.00 16.86
CA LEU A 974 -24.96 21.38 17.98
C LEU A 974 -24.11 22.37 18.80
N SER A 975 -23.98 23.61 18.34
CA SER A 975 -23.29 24.70 19.04
C SER A 975 -24.26 25.75 19.63
N ASP A 976 -25.56 25.61 19.40
CA ASP A 976 -26.61 26.47 19.97
C ASP A 976 -27.45 25.70 21.00
N GLN A 977 -27.31 26.10 22.26
CA GLN A 977 -28.06 25.52 23.39
C GLN A 977 -29.59 25.57 23.19
N THR A 978 -30.11 26.56 22.46
CA THR A 978 -31.54 26.71 22.18
C THR A 978 -32.04 25.80 21.06
N CYS A 979 -31.15 25.35 20.17
CA CYS A 979 -31.44 24.37 19.11
C CYS A 979 -31.45 22.94 19.67
N ILE A 980 -30.50 22.63 20.55
CA ILE A 980 -30.26 21.28 21.11
C ILE A 980 -31.27 20.92 22.19
N ASP A 981 -31.33 21.75 23.24
CA ASP A 981 -32.07 21.46 24.46
C ASP A 981 -32.35 22.76 25.23
N PRO A 982 -33.53 23.37 25.05
CA PRO A 982 -33.98 24.52 25.82
C PRO A 982 -34.05 24.28 27.35
N THR A 983 -34.11 23.03 27.81
CA THR A 983 -34.13 22.67 29.24
C THR A 983 -32.74 22.69 29.89
N LYS A 984 -31.67 22.66 29.07
CA LYS A 984 -30.25 22.66 29.49
C LYS A 984 -29.85 21.45 30.34
N THR A 985 -30.51 20.31 30.11
CA THR A 985 -30.09 18.98 30.60
C THR A 985 -28.76 18.57 29.96
N PHE A 986 -28.57 18.89 28.67
CA PHE A 986 -27.34 18.66 27.91
C PHE A 986 -26.68 19.98 27.52
N LYS A 987 -25.35 19.98 27.34
CA LYS A 987 -24.57 21.18 26.97
C LYS A 987 -24.29 21.23 25.48
N ALA A 988 -24.45 22.41 24.88
CA ALA A 988 -23.95 22.67 23.53
C ALA A 988 -22.43 22.50 23.40
N LEU A 989 -21.96 22.22 22.18
CA LEU A 989 -20.53 22.24 21.85
C LEU A 989 -19.93 23.60 22.20
N ASN A 990 -18.75 23.58 22.83
CA ASN A 990 -18.12 24.79 23.32
C ASN A 990 -17.57 25.64 22.16
N SER A 991 -18.11 26.84 21.98
CA SER A 991 -17.72 27.74 20.90
C SER A 991 -16.24 28.17 20.96
N SER A 992 -15.58 28.11 22.12
CA SER A 992 -14.13 28.36 22.18
C SER A 992 -13.30 27.21 21.62
N SER A 993 -13.78 25.96 21.63
CA SER A 993 -13.09 24.84 20.96
C SER A 993 -13.30 24.83 19.44
N SER A 994 -14.42 25.36 18.93
CA SER A 994 -14.62 25.49 17.48
C SER A 994 -13.79 26.61 16.83
N ILE A 995 -13.24 27.56 17.62
CA ILE A 995 -12.30 28.57 17.12
C ILE A 995 -10.90 27.97 16.88
N SER A 996 -10.56 26.88 17.59
CA SER A 996 -9.31 26.12 17.43
C SER A 996 -9.46 24.86 16.56
N SER A 997 -10.65 24.59 16.02
CA SER A 997 -10.91 23.43 15.16
C SER A 997 -10.46 23.71 13.73
N ARG A 998 -10.01 22.67 13.01
CA ARG A 998 -9.85 22.75 11.54
C ARG A 998 -11.18 22.75 10.78
N PHE A 999 -12.31 22.50 11.46
CA PHE A 999 -13.65 22.39 10.90
C PHE A 999 -14.58 23.53 11.39
N PRO A 1000 -14.86 24.57 10.57
CA PRO A 1000 -15.84 25.61 10.90
C PRO A 1000 -17.25 25.06 11.18
N LEU A 1001 -18.07 25.79 11.95
CA LEU A 1001 -19.40 25.31 12.40
C LEU A 1001 -20.42 25.04 11.28
N ASN A 1002 -20.24 25.64 10.09
CA ASN A 1002 -21.04 25.39 8.90
C ASN A 1002 -20.53 24.20 8.05
N THR A 1003 -19.50 23.50 8.51
CA THR A 1003 -19.00 22.27 7.88
C THR A 1003 -20.01 21.14 8.07
N THR A 1004 -20.23 20.33 7.03
CA THR A 1004 -21.06 19.13 7.12
C THR A 1004 -20.37 18.06 7.98
N ILE A 1005 -21.13 17.27 8.73
CA ILE A 1005 -20.58 16.16 9.51
C ILE A 1005 -19.90 15.14 8.58
N GLU A 1006 -20.37 14.98 7.34
CA GLU A 1006 -19.69 14.22 6.28
C GLU A 1006 -18.23 14.66 6.07
N SER A 1007 -17.96 15.96 6.03
CA SER A 1007 -16.58 16.47 5.83
C SER A 1007 -15.67 16.20 7.03
N ILE A 1008 -16.22 15.91 8.20
CA ILE A 1008 -15.48 15.56 9.43
C ILE A 1008 -15.31 14.03 9.53
N VAL A 1009 -16.35 13.28 9.16
CA VAL A 1009 -16.36 11.81 9.02
C VAL A 1009 -15.36 11.35 7.96
N ASN A 1010 -15.29 12.05 6.82
CA ASN A 1010 -14.35 11.76 5.72
C ASN A 1010 -12.88 11.95 6.11
N GLU A 1011 -12.60 12.59 7.25
CA GLU A 1011 -11.27 12.84 7.82
C GLU A 1011 -11.04 12.00 9.10
N LEU A 1012 -11.81 10.92 9.28
CA LEU A 1012 -11.79 10.05 10.48
C LEU A 1012 -11.95 10.84 11.80
N MET A 1013 -12.76 11.89 11.80
CA MET A 1013 -12.93 12.80 12.93
C MET A 1013 -11.60 13.40 13.46
N VAL A 1014 -10.50 13.40 12.69
CA VAL A 1014 -9.18 13.84 13.16
C VAL A 1014 -9.03 15.36 12.98
N GLU A 1015 -8.79 16.04 14.11
CA GLU A 1015 -8.40 17.45 14.14
C GLU A 1015 -6.92 17.62 13.78
N GLU A 1016 -6.06 16.81 14.39
CA GLU A 1016 -4.60 16.98 14.31
C GLU A 1016 -3.88 15.67 14.64
N LEU A 1017 -2.78 15.39 13.92
CA LEU A 1017 -1.85 14.30 14.19
C LEU A 1017 -0.49 14.88 14.56
N LEU A 1018 -0.11 14.73 15.83
CA LEU A 1018 1.10 15.30 16.42
C LEU A 1018 2.21 14.26 16.38
N SER A 1019 3.31 14.57 15.69
CA SER A 1019 4.47 13.69 15.56
C SER A 1019 5.69 14.25 16.30
N ASN A 1020 6.41 13.38 17.03
CA ASN A 1020 7.65 13.72 17.71
C ASN A 1020 8.71 12.65 17.42
N THR A 1021 9.87 13.07 16.91
CA THR A 1021 10.97 12.21 16.49
C THR A 1021 12.20 12.43 17.37
N SER A 1022 12.72 11.37 17.97
CA SER A 1022 13.97 11.39 18.74
C SER A 1022 15.15 10.89 17.89
N TYR A 1023 15.94 11.82 17.35
CA TYR A 1023 17.16 11.48 16.61
C TYR A 1023 18.18 10.75 17.49
N GLU A 1024 18.26 11.08 18.79
CA GLU A 1024 19.15 10.39 19.74
C GLU A 1024 18.75 8.93 19.93
N ALA A 1025 17.44 8.62 20.02
CA ALA A 1025 16.96 7.25 20.10
C ALA A 1025 17.25 6.48 18.80
N TYR A 1026 16.98 7.08 17.64
CA TYR A 1026 17.33 6.50 16.34
C TYR A 1026 18.83 6.20 16.20
N TYR A 1027 19.70 7.14 16.59
CA TYR A 1027 21.16 6.95 16.57
C TYR A 1027 21.59 5.80 17.47
N LYS A 1028 21.02 5.72 18.68
CA LYS A 1028 21.30 4.66 19.66
C LYS A 1028 20.86 3.28 19.17
N GLU A 1029 19.71 3.17 18.50
CA GLU A 1029 19.22 1.91 17.93
C GLU A 1029 20.03 1.49 16.69
N CYS A 1030 20.35 2.43 15.78
CA CYS A 1030 21.23 2.17 14.64
C CYS A 1030 22.61 1.66 15.10
N ALA A 1031 23.16 2.25 16.17
CA ALA A 1031 24.44 1.93 16.77
C ALA A 1031 25.56 1.78 15.71
N PRO A 1032 26.06 2.90 15.14
CA PRO A 1032 26.95 2.86 13.97
C PRO A 1032 28.25 2.09 14.24
N LEU A 1033 28.57 1.17 13.32
CA LEU A 1033 29.76 0.30 13.39
C LEU A 1033 31.03 1.07 13.02
N SER A 1034 31.02 1.72 11.86
CA SER A 1034 32.04 2.67 11.44
C SER A 1034 31.43 3.74 10.52
N CYS A 1035 32.09 4.90 10.50
CA CYS A 1035 31.81 6.01 9.60
C CYS A 1035 33.02 6.25 8.72
N THR A 1036 32.79 6.44 7.42
CA THR A 1036 33.79 6.87 6.45
C THR A 1036 33.43 8.25 5.90
N TYR A 1037 34.43 9.10 5.67
CA TYR A 1037 34.25 10.36 4.96
C TYR A 1037 35.46 10.63 4.07
N SER A 1038 35.31 11.47 3.05
CA SER A 1038 36.42 11.77 2.13
C SER A 1038 36.50 13.25 1.76
N TYR A 1039 37.61 13.88 2.14
CA TYR A 1039 37.92 15.26 1.77
C TYR A 1039 38.97 15.30 0.65
N VAL A 1040 38.97 16.40 -0.10
CA VAL A 1040 39.94 16.67 -1.16
C VAL A 1040 41.04 17.54 -0.58
N ASP A 1041 42.26 17.02 -0.53
CA ASP A 1041 43.44 17.77 -0.12
C ASP A 1041 44.38 18.04 -1.30
N ASN A 1042 45.15 19.12 -1.19
CA ASN A 1042 46.28 19.38 -2.08
C ASN A 1042 47.47 18.53 -1.62
N ARG A 1043 48.32 18.09 -2.55
CA ARG A 1043 49.58 17.44 -2.15
C ARG A 1043 50.39 18.40 -1.27
N HIS A 1044 50.79 17.95 -0.08
CA HIS A 1044 51.71 18.71 0.75
C HIS A 1044 52.95 19.11 -0.06
N VAL A 1045 53.45 20.33 0.16
CA VAL A 1045 54.62 20.86 -0.57
C VAL A 1045 55.84 19.94 -0.39
N ILE A 1046 55.94 19.24 0.74
CA ILE A 1046 56.98 18.23 1.03
C ILE A 1046 56.86 17.00 0.11
N ASP A 1047 55.65 16.52 -0.19
CA ASP A 1047 55.41 15.42 -1.13
C ASP A 1047 55.71 15.85 -2.57
N GLY A 1048 55.36 17.09 -2.94
CA GLY A 1048 55.75 17.69 -4.21
C GLY A 1048 57.27 17.80 -4.37
N ILE A 1049 57.96 18.29 -3.34
CA ILE A 1049 59.43 18.43 -3.30
C ILE A 1049 60.12 17.06 -3.36
N THR A 1050 59.67 16.06 -2.58
CA THR A 1050 60.28 14.73 -2.58
C THR A 1050 60.04 13.98 -3.89
N PHE A 1051 58.85 14.10 -4.48
CA PHE A 1051 58.57 13.61 -5.83
C PHE A 1051 59.51 14.24 -6.87
N LEU A 1052 59.63 15.58 -6.88
CA LEU A 1052 60.55 16.30 -7.77
C LEU A 1052 62.02 15.88 -7.57
N ILE A 1053 62.49 15.73 -6.32
CA ILE A 1053 63.85 15.29 -6.00
C ILE A 1053 64.10 13.86 -6.52
N SER A 1054 63.12 12.95 -6.42
CA SER A 1054 63.26 11.59 -6.96
C SER A 1054 63.40 11.58 -8.49
N LEU A 1055 62.56 12.36 -9.19
CA LEU A 1055 62.55 12.48 -10.65
C LEU A 1055 63.78 13.24 -11.19
N TYR A 1056 64.29 14.22 -10.44
CA TYR A 1056 65.45 15.03 -10.79
C TYR A 1056 66.66 14.18 -11.20
N GLY A 1057 66.95 13.12 -10.43
CA GLY A 1057 68.08 12.23 -10.70
C GLY A 1057 67.99 11.51 -12.06
N GLY A 1058 66.79 11.14 -12.50
CA GLY A 1058 66.56 10.54 -13.82
C GLY A 1058 66.56 11.58 -14.95
N LEU A 1059 65.81 12.66 -14.78
CA LEU A 1059 65.68 13.75 -15.76
C LEU A 1059 67.03 14.38 -16.12
N VAL A 1060 67.91 14.59 -15.12
CA VAL A 1060 69.27 15.13 -15.36
C VAL A 1060 70.12 14.20 -16.23
N ILE A 1061 70.00 12.88 -16.09
CA ILE A 1061 70.75 11.93 -16.94
C ILE A 1061 70.18 11.95 -18.36
N ILE A 1062 68.86 11.87 -18.50
CA ILE A 1062 68.16 11.81 -19.79
C ILE A 1062 68.38 13.10 -20.59
N TYR A 1063 68.12 14.28 -20.02
CA TYR A 1063 68.30 15.55 -20.74
C TYR A 1063 69.76 15.88 -21.04
N ARG A 1064 70.73 15.30 -20.33
CA ARG A 1064 72.15 15.46 -20.67
C ARG A 1064 72.51 14.67 -21.94
N ILE A 1065 71.93 13.49 -22.12
CA ILE A 1065 72.06 12.70 -23.36
C ILE A 1065 71.29 13.38 -24.51
N LEU A 1066 70.05 13.81 -24.26
CA LEU A 1066 69.21 14.49 -25.24
C LEU A 1066 69.84 15.82 -25.73
N ALA A 1067 70.41 16.63 -24.85
CA ALA A 1067 71.12 17.85 -25.24
C ALA A 1067 72.35 17.58 -26.12
N ILE A 1068 73.09 16.48 -25.88
CA ILE A 1068 74.22 16.06 -26.73
C ILE A 1068 73.72 15.63 -28.11
N LEU A 1069 72.61 14.88 -28.20
CA LEU A 1069 72.01 14.45 -29.46
C LEU A 1069 71.48 15.66 -30.27
N ILE A 1070 70.70 16.54 -29.64
CA ILE A 1070 70.11 17.72 -30.28
C ILE A 1070 71.20 18.67 -30.79
N VAL A 1071 72.24 18.94 -30.01
CA VAL A 1071 73.34 19.83 -30.44
C VAL A 1071 74.14 19.20 -31.59
N LYS A 1072 74.41 17.88 -31.57
CA LYS A 1072 75.00 17.18 -32.72
C LYS A 1072 74.13 17.26 -33.98
N GLN A 1073 72.81 17.13 -33.84
CA GLN A 1073 71.88 17.19 -34.97
C GLN A 1073 71.79 18.61 -35.55
N TYR A 1074 71.76 19.64 -34.70
CA TYR A 1074 71.83 21.06 -35.08
C TYR A 1074 73.13 21.41 -35.81
N LEU A 1075 74.28 20.93 -35.33
CA LEU A 1075 75.59 21.11 -35.97
C LEU A 1075 75.77 20.29 -37.25
N CYS A 1076 74.96 19.26 -37.46
CA CYS A 1076 74.91 18.52 -38.72
C CYS A 1076 74.13 19.30 -39.79
N MET A 1077 73.02 19.95 -39.42
CA MET A 1077 72.23 20.76 -40.36
C MET A 1077 72.89 22.10 -40.74
N THR A 1078 73.68 22.70 -39.84
CA THR A 1078 74.40 23.98 -40.09
C THR A 1078 75.73 23.83 -40.84
N LYS A 1079 76.06 22.63 -41.36
CA LYS A 1079 77.26 22.36 -42.18
C LYS A 1079 76.98 22.14 -43.68
N ARG A 1080 75.83 22.58 -44.17
CA ARG A 1080 75.53 22.80 -45.60
C ARG A 1080 75.15 24.27 -45.79
N VAL A 1081 75.44 24.85 -46.97
CA VAL A 1081 75.35 26.30 -47.29
C VAL A 1081 76.47 27.06 -46.56
N THR A 1082 77.47 27.69 -47.19
CA THR A 1082 77.61 28.48 -48.45
C THR A 1082 78.98 28.23 -49.15
N PRO A 1083 79.39 28.96 -50.20
CA PRO A 1083 78.72 29.29 -51.47
C PRO A 1083 79.60 28.95 -52.72
N THR A 1084 79.14 29.33 -53.92
CA THR A 1084 79.99 29.53 -55.12
C THR A 1084 79.71 30.91 -55.74
N GLU A 1085 80.74 31.50 -56.36
CA GLU A 1085 80.78 32.83 -57.00
C GLU A 1085 79.70 33.01 -58.10
N THR A 1086 79.25 34.20 -58.50
CA THR A 1086 79.98 35.42 -58.93
C THR A 1086 79.10 36.69 -58.82
N ASP A 1087 79.73 37.87 -58.99
CA ASP A 1087 79.20 39.25 -59.11
C ASP A 1087 78.37 39.84 -57.94
#